data_AF-A0A8H7N8I7-F1
#
_entry.id   AF-A0A8H7N8I7-F1
#
_cell.length_a   1.000
_cell.length_b   1.000
_cell.length_c   1.000
_cell.angle_alpha   90.00
_cell.angle_beta   90.00
_cell.angle_gamma   90.00
#
_symmetry.space_group_name_H-M   'P 1'
#
loop_
_entity.id
_entity.type
_entity.pdbx_description
1 polymer ?
#
loop_
_entity_poly.entity_id
_entity_poly.type
_entity_poly.pdbx_seq_one_letter_code
_entity_poly.pdbx_strand_id
1 'polypeptide(L)'
;MSSAEVKKSATEMQDVLSPNRDDDPNLKRNFARSSMLALCVSLMATWEALTSVMAAGLVSGGPVSLVYGMIVAVIGSTCSAMSLSELASVQPTAGGQYHFVAHLSPGSIRKGAGWLGGYISLLGWVAVTGSAPFLSGTLIQGLLVLNYSEQGYVFERWHGTLIYWAILIFSSVVCVFCNGVLPLIQKLSMALHVILFVTLITVMCVLSPTKNSAEFVFVSFQNNSGWESDGVAWCIGLLSSAYVLVGYDGATHLGEEMENAAMGIPFAMVGSVVANGIMGFGFLIALLFCMGDIDSALNTNTGFPIIQIFYTITGNKAAATVMVVSISFMAMLSTIALHTSASRMLWAFARDQALPWSRVVSRIDEKRNVPTVAILIITLLLMLLGLINIGSTTAFNAILSLAVVGLQTSYLMPICLVLWRRIAVPDTLAWGPWRLGKAGVVVNIVAILYLGFTCVFMLFPPYQPRVKCDETVPSCRRCLKTGLTCPGYLRPVKWSTKHEKLPVPSEGHSAGDDTAAGVNVDDDRQVFSPSSSLFSERAGTFSPMSLTSQITSSYVATTTGEGSPASNSSGDQGSSALGTSVASPPQTELFILSAPNSPPQSSQMTIIIPQNKDALLSLYVPTEESSVLLSHYFSLICRINSSFDSENNPFRNQISKLINDSPLMFYCVLSMSAAHLHQYDNNTTISFEYQARALSQLSTDLSTTCILPSQPTHQEHESTELSGPSQTTLVKDELLLGIILLGMTSAWNDASSPGYSHLIGSRVLFKSWMSMNGLNTANTASAMTDIQRFIVSSMVYWEALSSFVVDQRTEDLAYLDCLANQRWTGTITPSPWTGVATPIFIHLAKVGSLMRKKRALRNISLFRDSEAYRDALYFQLVEDARALEQVILGWRVPFVSLVEDTGDPRAPRNISGGSHAAIVWLPSSSCTEPFQKLWKTTLALPFPNILSDSSTLPVQGLALVAAGSVLGRVGSPEKAALDQEVMEWRAFVRERMVLLHSFVGLRPVKHAAIMIEEAWTRMDALVYSNSGFEFVGNMLSDSVHWMDIMIEKRLETILG
;
A
#
# COMPACT_ATOMS: atom_id res chain seq x y z
N MET A 1 44.90 38.69 17.76
CA MET A 1 45.48 37.32 17.78
C MET A 1 46.33 37.16 16.53
N SER A 2 47.59 36.80 16.70
CA SER A 2 48.56 36.54 15.64
C SER A 2 48.30 35.19 14.96
N SER A 3 48.87 35.00 13.76
CA SER A 3 48.82 33.69 13.08
C SER A 3 49.47 32.58 13.90
N ALA A 4 50.40 32.90 14.80
CA ALA A 4 51.03 31.95 15.72
C ALA A 4 50.06 31.53 16.84
N GLU A 5 49.26 32.44 17.40
CA GLU A 5 48.23 32.12 18.40
C GLU A 5 47.08 31.30 17.78
N VAL A 6 46.66 31.63 16.56
CA VAL A 6 45.63 30.84 15.84
C VAL A 6 46.15 29.44 15.53
N LYS A 7 47.41 29.29 15.10
CA LYS A 7 48.04 27.97 14.95
C LYS A 7 48.16 27.23 16.29
N LYS A 8 48.64 27.89 17.35
CA LYS A 8 48.80 27.26 18.67
C LYS A 8 47.47 26.80 19.25
N SER A 9 46.41 27.62 19.18
CA SER A 9 45.07 27.24 19.61
C SER A 9 44.47 26.13 18.72
N ALA A 10 44.77 26.11 17.41
CA ALA A 10 44.39 25.00 16.55
C ALA A 10 45.12 23.71 16.93
N THR A 11 46.42 23.75 17.25
CA THR A 11 47.21 22.60 17.71
C THR A 11 46.77 22.12 19.09
N GLU A 12 46.60 23.00 20.07
CA GLU A 12 46.13 22.65 21.42
C GLU A 12 44.70 22.06 21.38
N MET A 13 43.82 22.58 20.51
CA MET A 13 42.49 22.00 20.29
C MET A 13 42.52 20.74 19.41
N GLN A 14 43.61 20.49 18.69
CA GLN A 14 43.86 19.24 17.98
C GLN A 14 44.35 18.17 18.96
N ASP A 15 45.30 18.47 19.85
CA ASP A 15 45.74 17.57 20.92
C ASP A 15 44.59 17.16 21.87
N VAL A 16 43.63 18.08 22.12
CA VAL A 16 42.39 17.80 22.88
C VAL A 16 41.35 16.96 22.12
N LEU A 17 41.44 16.84 20.79
CA LEU A 17 40.54 16.02 19.96
C LEU A 17 41.20 14.76 19.37
N SER A 18 42.53 14.70 19.37
CA SER A 18 43.34 13.55 19.03
C SER A 18 44.43 13.37 20.10
N PRO A 19 44.10 12.77 21.27
CA PRO A 19 45.14 12.22 22.13
C PRO A 19 45.98 11.22 21.32
N ASN A 20 47.29 11.17 21.57
CA ASN A 20 48.27 10.34 20.85
C ASN A 20 47.71 8.93 20.58
N ARG A 21 47.46 8.63 19.30
CA ARG A 21 46.66 7.46 18.85
C ARG A 21 47.44 6.49 17.97
N ASP A 22 48.77 6.52 18.05
CA ASP A 22 49.63 5.50 17.42
C ASP A 22 49.45 4.10 18.04
N ASP A 23 49.00 4.05 19.31
CA ASP A 23 48.59 2.84 20.03
C ASP A 23 47.15 2.99 20.61
N ASP A 24 46.14 2.44 19.92
CA ASP A 24 44.91 1.94 20.58
C ASP A 24 45.08 0.41 20.70
N PRO A 25 45.58 -0.12 21.83
CA PRO A 25 46.14 -1.47 21.94
C PRO A 25 45.09 -2.60 21.89
N ASN A 26 43.84 -2.29 21.59
CA ASN A 26 42.68 -3.16 21.80
C ASN A 26 42.19 -3.91 20.56
N LEU A 27 42.65 -3.56 19.36
CA LEU A 27 42.33 -4.26 18.11
C LEU A 27 43.59 -4.77 17.41
N LYS A 28 43.61 -6.07 17.13
CA LYS A 28 44.70 -6.70 16.39
C LYS A 28 44.64 -6.32 14.91
N ARG A 29 45.74 -5.80 14.36
CA ARG A 29 45.91 -5.62 12.91
C ARG A 29 45.87 -7.00 12.23
N ASN A 30 44.82 -7.23 11.44
CA ASN A 30 44.54 -8.49 10.75
C ASN A 30 44.48 -8.32 9.22
N PHE A 31 44.24 -7.10 8.72
CA PHE A 31 44.01 -6.84 7.30
C PHE A 31 45.24 -6.25 6.61
N ALA A 32 45.80 -7.02 5.68
CA ALA A 32 46.71 -6.52 4.65
C ALA A 32 45.93 -5.88 3.48
N ARG A 33 46.62 -5.08 2.65
CA ARG A 33 46.05 -4.37 1.48
C ARG A 33 45.27 -5.28 0.52
N SER A 34 45.76 -6.49 0.26
CA SER A 34 45.07 -7.45 -0.62
C SER A 34 43.79 -8.02 -0.01
N SER A 35 43.76 -8.31 1.29
CA SER A 35 42.55 -8.74 1.99
C SER A 35 41.52 -7.63 2.15
N MET A 36 41.94 -6.36 2.21
CA MET A 36 41.02 -5.22 2.27
C MET A 36 40.40 -4.90 0.90
N LEU A 37 41.20 -4.97 -0.17
CA LEU A 37 40.67 -4.92 -1.55
C LEU A 37 39.68 -6.06 -1.78
N ALA A 38 40.04 -7.29 -1.38
CA ALA A 38 39.16 -8.46 -1.48
C ALA A 38 37.85 -8.27 -0.72
N LEU A 39 37.91 -7.75 0.52
CA LEU A 39 36.72 -7.39 1.30
C LEU A 39 35.83 -6.42 0.54
N CYS A 40 36.39 -5.32 0.01
CA CYS A 40 35.59 -4.30 -0.69
C CYS A 40 35.04 -4.79 -2.03
N VAL A 41 35.76 -5.65 -2.75
CA VAL A 41 35.25 -6.29 -3.97
C VAL A 41 34.07 -7.20 -3.65
N SER A 42 34.25 -8.14 -2.71
CA SER A 42 33.21 -9.09 -2.28
C SER A 42 32.02 -8.45 -1.56
N LEU A 43 32.22 -7.32 -0.88
CA LEU A 43 31.17 -6.56 -0.19
C LEU A 43 30.16 -5.96 -1.17
N MET A 44 30.67 -5.42 -2.28
CA MET A 44 29.83 -4.80 -3.32
C MET A 44 29.20 -5.86 -4.25
N ALA A 45 29.93 -6.94 -4.56
CA ALA A 45 29.50 -8.07 -5.41
C ALA A 45 28.68 -7.61 -6.63
N THR A 46 29.25 -6.70 -7.42
CA THR A 46 28.47 -5.78 -8.25
C THR A 46 27.72 -6.47 -9.39
N TRP A 47 28.27 -7.54 -9.97
CA TRP A 47 27.59 -8.28 -11.03
C TRP A 47 26.51 -9.22 -10.45
N GLU A 48 26.73 -9.81 -9.28
CA GLU A 48 25.72 -10.58 -8.54
C GLU A 48 24.55 -9.69 -8.10
N ALA A 49 24.85 -8.55 -7.47
CA ALA A 49 23.89 -7.58 -6.98
C ALA A 49 23.06 -6.99 -8.13
N LEU A 50 23.65 -6.76 -9.31
CA LEU A 50 22.95 -6.30 -10.50
C LEU A 50 21.83 -7.27 -10.92
N THR A 51 22.02 -8.58 -10.74
CA THR A 51 20.99 -9.57 -11.10
C THR A 51 19.69 -9.43 -10.29
N SER A 52 19.77 -8.81 -9.10
CA SER A 52 18.62 -8.55 -8.23
C SER A 52 17.86 -7.29 -8.60
N VAL A 53 18.57 -6.21 -8.95
CA VAL A 53 17.97 -4.89 -9.17
C VAL A 53 17.71 -4.56 -10.64
N MET A 54 18.14 -5.40 -11.60
CA MET A 54 17.95 -5.15 -13.03
C MET A 54 16.49 -4.86 -13.43
N ALA A 55 15.52 -5.41 -12.69
CA ALA A 55 14.10 -5.27 -13.00
C ALA A 55 13.64 -3.80 -13.03
N ALA A 56 14.20 -2.94 -12.17
CA ALA A 56 13.86 -1.51 -12.16
C ALA A 56 14.37 -0.79 -13.41
N GLY A 57 15.63 -1.02 -13.82
CA GLY A 57 16.20 -0.46 -15.05
C GLY A 57 15.58 -1.03 -16.33
N LEU A 58 15.29 -2.33 -16.40
CA LEU A 58 14.58 -2.95 -17.53
C LEU A 58 13.18 -2.34 -17.74
N VAL A 59 12.47 -2.01 -16.66
CA VAL A 59 11.19 -1.28 -16.71
C VAL A 59 11.38 0.20 -17.04
N SER A 60 12.45 0.82 -16.54
CA SER A 60 12.66 2.28 -16.54
C SER A 60 13.75 2.68 -17.54
N GLY A 61 13.52 2.36 -18.82
CA GLY A 61 14.41 2.71 -19.92
C GLY A 61 15.15 1.53 -20.56
N GLY A 62 14.89 0.29 -20.13
CA GLY A 62 15.34 -0.92 -20.82
C GLY A 62 16.86 -1.14 -20.80
N PRO A 63 17.40 -1.89 -21.79
CA PRO A 63 18.83 -2.14 -21.95
C PRO A 63 19.67 -0.85 -21.92
N VAL A 64 19.23 0.19 -22.63
CA VAL A 64 19.87 1.51 -22.68
C VAL A 64 20.04 2.13 -21.28
N SER A 65 19.03 2.06 -20.41
CA SER A 65 19.16 2.61 -19.06
C SER A 65 20.17 1.85 -18.21
N LEU A 66 20.28 0.53 -18.36
CA LEU A 66 21.27 -0.25 -17.63
C LEU A 66 22.69 0.01 -18.15
N VAL A 67 22.89 0.01 -19.48
CA VAL A 67 24.23 0.15 -20.11
C VAL A 67 24.83 1.52 -19.82
N TYR A 68 24.15 2.60 -20.22
CA TYR A 68 24.68 3.95 -20.00
C TYR A 68 24.59 4.37 -18.53
N GLY A 69 23.59 3.87 -17.79
CA GLY A 69 23.52 4.04 -16.34
C GLY A 69 24.72 3.41 -15.62
N MET A 70 25.19 2.25 -16.06
CA MET A 70 26.40 1.62 -15.50
C MET A 70 27.66 2.44 -15.81
N ILE A 71 27.79 3.01 -17.01
CA ILE A 71 28.92 3.90 -17.34
C ILE A 71 28.92 5.14 -16.41
N VAL A 72 27.77 5.79 -16.24
CA VAL A 72 27.63 6.96 -15.36
C VAL A 72 27.89 6.61 -13.90
N ALA A 73 27.37 5.48 -13.41
CA ALA A 73 27.56 5.01 -12.05
C ALA A 73 29.03 4.64 -11.76
N VAL A 74 29.73 3.99 -12.70
CA VAL A 74 31.17 3.68 -12.56
C VAL A 74 31.99 4.97 -12.47
N ILE A 75 31.76 5.95 -13.34
CA ILE A 75 32.48 7.23 -13.31
C ILE A 75 32.18 7.98 -11.99
N GLY A 76 30.90 8.12 -11.63
CA GLY A 76 30.44 8.83 -10.45
C GLY A 76 30.91 8.21 -9.13
N SER A 77 30.75 6.89 -8.96
CA SER A 77 31.25 6.18 -7.78
C SER A 77 32.79 6.16 -7.73
N THR A 78 33.49 6.10 -8.88
CA THR A 78 34.97 6.20 -8.88
C THR A 78 35.43 7.59 -8.40
N CYS A 79 34.83 8.68 -8.90
CA CYS A 79 35.13 10.02 -8.41
C CYS A 79 34.81 10.18 -6.91
N SER A 80 33.69 9.60 -6.46
CA SER A 80 33.27 9.64 -5.05
C SER A 80 34.22 8.85 -4.14
N ALA A 81 34.64 7.65 -4.56
CA ALA A 81 35.63 6.84 -3.87
C ALA A 81 37.01 7.52 -3.84
N MET A 82 37.46 8.14 -4.94
CA MET A 82 38.70 8.91 -4.99
C MET A 82 38.67 10.11 -4.03
N SER A 83 37.54 10.82 -3.95
CA SER A 83 37.34 11.97 -3.06
C SER A 83 37.41 11.56 -1.58
N LEU A 84 36.71 10.48 -1.20
CA LEU A 84 36.74 9.95 0.17
C LEU A 84 38.08 9.30 0.53
N SER A 85 38.77 8.70 -0.44
CA SER A 85 40.10 8.08 -0.24
C SER A 85 41.14 9.10 0.23
N GLU A 86 41.11 10.32 -0.31
CA GLU A 86 41.99 11.41 0.14
C GLU A 86 41.75 11.76 1.61
N LEU A 87 40.49 11.75 2.07
CA LEU A 87 40.12 11.99 3.47
C LEU A 87 40.47 10.81 4.38
N ALA A 88 40.23 9.57 3.93
CA ALA A 88 40.66 8.36 4.62
C ALA A 88 42.19 8.25 4.74
N SER A 89 42.94 8.85 3.81
CA SER A 89 44.40 8.94 3.89
C SER A 89 44.89 9.95 4.93
N VAL A 90 44.13 11.01 5.18
CA VAL A 90 44.39 11.97 6.28
C VAL A 90 44.02 11.37 7.64
N GLN A 91 42.88 10.68 7.74
CA GLN A 91 42.35 10.17 9.01
C GLN A 91 41.82 8.72 8.87
N PRO A 92 42.71 7.70 8.83
CA PRO A 92 42.36 6.29 8.63
C PRO A 92 41.75 5.65 9.89
N THR A 93 40.58 6.12 10.29
CA THR A 93 39.87 5.71 11.52
C THR A 93 38.54 5.05 11.20
N ALA A 94 38.10 4.12 12.06
CA ALA A 94 36.88 3.34 11.87
C ALA A 94 35.59 4.20 11.77
N GLY A 95 35.62 5.43 12.27
CA GLY A 95 34.51 6.39 12.18
C GLY A 95 34.30 7.04 10.81
N GLY A 96 35.27 6.97 9.90
CA GLY A 96 35.14 7.44 8.51
C GLY A 96 34.45 8.80 8.34
N GLN A 97 33.31 8.81 7.65
CA GLN A 97 32.56 9.99 7.22
C GLN A 97 32.22 10.94 8.38
N TYR A 98 31.84 10.45 9.56
CA TYR A 98 31.49 11.34 10.68
C TYR A 98 32.72 12.05 11.25
N HIS A 99 33.88 11.39 11.24
CA HIS A 99 35.16 12.04 11.55
C HIS A 99 35.58 13.02 10.46
N PHE A 100 35.45 12.68 9.18
CA PHE A 100 35.77 13.59 8.07
C PHE A 100 34.92 14.87 8.16
N VAL A 101 33.60 14.74 8.37
CA VAL A 101 32.67 15.86 8.55
C VAL A 101 33.04 16.69 9.77
N ALA A 102 33.31 16.08 10.94
CA ALA A 102 33.69 16.82 12.15
C ALA A 102 35.03 17.56 12.00
N HIS A 103 36.03 16.95 11.35
CA HIS A 103 37.33 17.55 11.09
C HIS A 103 37.23 18.74 10.12
N LEU A 104 36.48 18.57 9.03
CA LEU A 104 36.30 19.59 7.98
C LEU A 104 35.34 20.72 8.38
N SER A 105 34.39 20.47 9.29
CA SER A 105 33.41 21.47 9.75
C SER A 105 34.03 22.65 10.52
N PRO A 106 33.43 23.86 10.41
CA PRO A 106 33.67 24.97 11.33
C PRO A 106 33.41 24.59 12.80
N GLY A 107 34.18 25.17 13.73
CA GLY A 107 34.18 24.78 15.14
C GLY A 107 32.81 24.87 15.83
N SER A 108 31.96 25.81 15.44
CA SER A 108 30.60 26.00 15.98
C SER A 108 29.65 24.85 15.68
N ILE A 109 29.75 24.21 14.52
CA ILE A 109 28.84 23.13 14.09
C ILE A 109 29.47 21.73 14.13
N ARG A 110 30.79 21.63 14.38
CA ARG A 110 31.60 20.40 14.38
C ARG A 110 30.91 19.17 14.97
N LYS A 111 30.37 19.27 16.20
CA LYS A 111 29.75 18.13 16.90
C LYS A 111 28.43 17.72 16.24
N GLY A 112 27.54 18.69 15.96
CA GLY A 112 26.23 18.42 15.36
C GLY A 112 26.34 17.88 13.93
N ALA A 113 27.20 18.48 13.10
CA ALA A 113 27.45 18.01 11.74
C ALA A 113 28.06 16.59 11.73
N GLY A 114 29.03 16.33 12.62
CA GLY A 114 29.60 15.01 12.81
C GLY A 114 28.54 13.96 13.20
N TRP A 115 27.79 14.19 14.28
CA TRP A 115 26.75 13.26 14.72
C TRP A 115 25.66 13.02 13.66
N LEU A 116 25.23 14.06 12.94
CA LEU A 116 24.28 13.93 11.83
C LEU A 116 24.83 13.01 10.72
N GLY A 117 26.07 13.25 10.29
CA GLY A 117 26.76 12.39 9.32
C GLY A 117 26.94 10.96 9.83
N GLY A 118 27.14 10.77 11.13
CA GLY A 118 27.23 9.46 11.79
C GLY A 118 25.92 8.68 11.78
N TYR A 119 24.80 9.30 12.17
CA TYR A 119 23.49 8.63 12.11
C TYR A 119 23.07 8.31 10.67
N ILE A 120 23.29 9.22 9.72
CA ILE A 120 23.01 8.98 8.29
C ILE A 120 23.86 7.81 7.76
N SER A 121 25.16 7.80 8.08
CA SER A 121 26.05 6.67 7.72
C SER A 121 25.58 5.35 8.32
N LEU A 122 25.20 5.35 9.60
CA LEU A 122 24.81 4.13 10.32
C LEU A 122 23.49 3.55 9.79
N LEU A 123 22.51 4.40 9.47
CA LEU A 123 21.26 3.96 8.84
C LEU A 123 21.52 3.38 7.44
N GLY A 124 22.38 4.03 6.63
CA GLY A 124 22.82 3.51 5.34
C GLY A 124 23.54 2.17 5.47
N TRP A 125 24.47 2.04 6.42
CA TRP A 125 25.23 0.81 6.67
C TRP A 125 24.39 -0.36 7.19
N VAL A 126 23.39 -0.09 8.05
CA VAL A 126 22.42 -1.12 8.45
C VAL A 126 21.57 -1.56 7.25
N ALA A 127 21.01 -0.62 6.48
CA ALA A 127 20.12 -0.96 5.38
C ALA A 127 20.84 -1.69 4.22
N VAL A 128 22.09 -1.33 3.88
CA VAL A 128 22.88 -2.07 2.88
C VAL A 128 23.30 -3.45 3.40
N THR A 129 23.59 -3.60 4.70
CA THR A 129 23.94 -4.91 5.27
C THR A 129 22.75 -5.86 5.25
N GLY A 130 21.52 -5.35 5.30
CA GLY A 130 20.31 -6.17 5.12
C GLY A 130 20.06 -6.61 3.68
N SER A 131 20.65 -5.97 2.67
CA SER A 131 20.29 -6.20 1.27
C SER A 131 20.83 -7.53 0.71
N ALA A 132 22.12 -7.83 0.93
CA ALA A 132 22.73 -9.08 0.46
C ALA A 132 22.14 -10.37 1.07
N PRO A 133 21.89 -10.48 2.40
CA PRO A 133 21.24 -11.67 2.95
C PRO A 133 19.76 -11.76 2.54
N PHE A 134 19.08 -10.62 2.33
CA PHE A 134 17.69 -10.63 1.84
C PHE A 134 17.63 -11.12 0.40
N LEU A 135 18.55 -10.65 -0.44
CA LEU A 135 18.73 -11.13 -1.80
C LEU A 135 18.98 -12.64 -1.83
N SER A 136 19.97 -13.13 -1.08
CA SER A 136 20.28 -14.56 -1.04
C SER A 136 19.08 -15.39 -0.57
N GLY A 137 18.40 -14.97 0.50
CA GLY A 137 17.22 -15.67 1.02
C GLY A 137 16.03 -15.69 0.06
N THR A 138 15.81 -14.60 -0.68
CA THR A 138 14.69 -14.50 -1.65
C THR A 138 15.01 -15.10 -3.02
N LEU A 139 16.28 -15.16 -3.45
CA LEU A 139 16.70 -15.98 -4.60
C LEU A 139 16.58 -17.48 -4.29
N ILE A 140 16.96 -17.92 -3.09
CA ILE A 140 16.71 -19.29 -2.65
C ILE A 140 15.20 -19.58 -2.67
N GLN A 141 14.35 -18.64 -2.23
CA GLN A 141 12.90 -18.79 -2.33
C GLN A 141 12.40 -18.83 -3.79
N GLY A 142 12.94 -18.01 -4.69
CA GLY A 142 12.62 -18.05 -6.12
C GLY A 142 13.03 -19.38 -6.79
N LEU A 143 14.09 -20.03 -6.32
CA LEU A 143 14.48 -21.37 -6.74
C LEU A 143 13.55 -22.47 -6.21
N LEU A 144 12.95 -22.30 -5.02
CA LEU A 144 11.89 -23.20 -4.56
C LEU A 144 10.66 -23.11 -5.49
N VAL A 145 10.31 -21.90 -5.96
CA VAL A 145 9.25 -21.72 -6.96
C VAL A 145 9.61 -22.40 -8.30
N LEU A 146 10.83 -22.21 -8.82
CA LEU A 146 11.26 -22.81 -10.10
C LEU A 146 11.19 -24.35 -10.10
N ASN A 147 11.61 -24.99 -9.00
CA ASN A 147 11.78 -26.44 -8.92
C ASN A 147 10.56 -27.17 -8.32
N TYR A 148 9.79 -26.54 -7.44
CA TYR A 148 8.76 -27.21 -6.62
C TYR A 148 7.35 -26.62 -6.71
N SER A 149 7.09 -25.60 -7.54
CA SER A 149 5.72 -25.08 -7.75
C SER A 149 4.75 -26.17 -8.25
N GLU A 150 5.18 -26.96 -9.23
CA GLU A 150 4.49 -28.16 -9.74
C GLU A 150 4.26 -29.24 -8.65
N GLN A 151 5.03 -29.19 -7.56
CA GLN A 151 4.97 -30.13 -6.42
C GLN A 151 4.26 -29.51 -5.21
N GLY A 152 3.54 -28.40 -5.39
CA GLY A 152 2.73 -27.76 -4.35
C GLY A 152 3.48 -26.75 -3.45
N TYR A 153 4.70 -26.32 -3.81
CA TYR A 153 5.36 -25.25 -3.04
C TYR A 153 4.66 -23.90 -3.22
N VAL A 154 3.97 -23.45 -2.16
CA VAL A 154 3.35 -22.11 -2.11
C VAL A 154 4.37 -21.08 -1.62
N PHE A 155 4.58 -20.03 -2.41
CA PHE A 155 5.36 -18.86 -2.00
C PHE A 155 4.61 -18.10 -0.89
N GLU A 156 5.24 -17.93 0.27
CA GLU A 156 4.78 -17.02 1.33
C GLU A 156 5.94 -16.17 1.87
N ARG A 157 5.67 -14.91 2.20
CA ARG A 157 6.73 -13.91 2.48
C ARG A 157 7.55 -14.22 3.74
N TRP A 158 6.97 -14.95 4.68
CA TRP A 158 7.66 -15.35 5.91
C TRP A 158 8.73 -16.44 5.64
N HIS A 159 8.59 -17.27 4.60
CA HIS A 159 9.62 -18.26 4.23
C HIS A 159 10.96 -17.57 3.94
N GLY A 160 11.01 -16.61 3.01
CA GLY A 160 12.21 -15.83 2.69
C GLY A 160 12.74 -15.03 3.88
N THR A 161 11.86 -14.60 4.79
CA THR A 161 12.24 -13.90 6.03
C THR A 161 12.98 -14.80 7.02
N LEU A 162 12.61 -16.09 7.12
CA LEU A 162 13.34 -17.07 7.93
C LEU A 162 14.69 -17.48 7.29
N ILE A 163 14.75 -17.62 5.96
CA ILE A 163 16.01 -17.91 5.26
C ILE A 163 16.99 -16.72 5.43
N TYR A 164 16.49 -15.49 5.30
CA TYR A 164 17.21 -14.26 5.62
C TYR A 164 17.80 -14.28 7.05
N TRP A 165 17.00 -14.63 8.07
CA TRP A 165 17.49 -14.79 9.44
C TRP A 165 18.56 -15.88 9.59
N ALA A 166 18.41 -17.02 8.92
CA ALA A 166 19.42 -18.09 8.95
C ALA A 166 20.77 -17.63 8.39
N ILE A 167 20.77 -16.86 7.29
CA ILE A 167 21.97 -16.28 6.67
C ILE A 167 22.60 -15.21 7.60
N LEU A 168 21.79 -14.36 8.24
CA LEU A 168 22.28 -13.40 9.24
C LEU A 168 22.93 -14.09 10.44
N ILE A 169 22.33 -15.15 10.97
CA ILE A 169 22.87 -15.90 12.12
C ILE A 169 24.19 -16.56 11.72
N PHE A 170 24.27 -17.18 10.53
CA PHE A 170 25.52 -17.72 9.99
C PHE A 170 26.60 -16.63 9.86
N SER A 171 26.28 -15.48 9.26
CA SER A 171 27.20 -14.33 9.16
C SER A 171 27.69 -13.86 10.53
N SER A 172 26.79 -13.78 11.52
CA SER A 172 27.12 -13.38 12.89
C SER A 172 28.09 -14.37 13.55
N VAL A 173 27.87 -15.68 13.38
CA VAL A 173 28.76 -16.74 13.87
C VAL A 173 30.15 -16.59 13.25
N VAL A 174 30.26 -16.37 11.94
CA VAL A 174 31.57 -16.14 11.28
C VAL A 174 32.23 -14.85 11.81
N CYS A 175 31.49 -13.74 11.92
CA CYS A 175 32.01 -12.47 12.42
C CYS A 175 32.52 -12.53 13.87
N VAL A 176 31.89 -13.36 14.72
CA VAL A 176 32.24 -13.50 16.14
C VAL A 176 33.35 -14.53 16.39
N PHE A 177 33.31 -15.68 15.71
CA PHE A 177 34.21 -16.81 16.01
C PHE A 177 35.36 -17.00 15.01
N CYS A 178 35.25 -16.48 13.80
CA CYS A 178 36.22 -16.71 12.71
C CYS A 178 37.10 -15.48 12.39
N ASN A 179 37.14 -14.46 13.25
CA ASN A 179 37.85 -13.19 13.01
C ASN A 179 39.31 -13.38 12.53
N GLY A 180 40.06 -14.33 13.13
CA GLY A 180 41.45 -14.61 12.75
C GLY A 180 41.64 -15.24 11.36
N VAL A 181 40.59 -15.83 10.76
CA VAL A 181 40.61 -16.36 9.38
C VAL A 181 39.78 -15.49 8.41
N LEU A 182 39.12 -14.44 8.90
CA LEU A 182 38.33 -13.52 8.08
C LEU A 182 39.13 -12.92 6.89
N PRO A 183 40.41 -12.50 7.04
CA PRO A 183 41.22 -12.05 5.90
C PRO A 183 41.48 -13.14 4.84
N LEU A 184 41.41 -14.42 5.21
CA LEU A 184 41.48 -15.55 4.26
C LEU A 184 40.12 -15.77 3.58
N ILE A 185 39.02 -15.73 4.34
CA ILE A 185 37.65 -15.83 3.80
C ILE A 185 37.41 -14.76 2.72
N GLN A 186 37.80 -13.50 2.97
CA GLN A 186 37.64 -12.43 1.98
C GLN A 186 38.47 -12.68 0.71
N LYS A 187 39.73 -13.12 0.83
CA LYS A 187 40.56 -13.48 -0.35
C LYS A 187 39.98 -14.65 -1.16
N LEU A 188 39.42 -15.65 -0.49
CA LEU A 188 38.76 -16.79 -1.14
C LEU A 188 37.44 -16.37 -1.81
N SER A 189 36.66 -15.49 -1.17
CA SER A 189 35.46 -14.91 -1.75
C SER A 189 35.78 -14.09 -3.01
N MET A 190 36.82 -13.25 -3.00
CA MET A 190 37.24 -12.50 -4.19
C MET A 190 37.73 -13.43 -5.31
N ALA A 191 38.44 -14.51 -5.00
CA ALA A 191 38.80 -15.51 -6.00
C ALA A 191 37.57 -16.20 -6.60
N LEU A 192 36.60 -16.58 -5.77
CA LEU A 192 35.35 -17.20 -6.22
C LEU A 192 34.48 -16.24 -7.05
N HIS A 193 34.37 -14.98 -6.65
CA HIS A 193 33.71 -13.89 -7.38
C HIS A 193 34.21 -13.79 -8.83
N VAL A 194 35.53 -13.79 -9.03
CA VAL A 194 36.16 -13.73 -10.36
C VAL A 194 35.98 -15.04 -11.15
N ILE A 195 36.08 -16.20 -10.48
CA ILE A 195 35.85 -17.51 -11.13
C ILE A 195 34.40 -17.63 -11.60
N LEU A 196 33.42 -17.27 -10.76
CA LEU A 196 31.99 -17.33 -11.09
C LEU A 196 31.61 -16.30 -12.17
N PHE A 197 32.18 -15.10 -12.13
CA PHE A 197 32.04 -14.11 -13.20
C PHE A 197 32.41 -14.69 -14.57
N VAL A 198 33.62 -15.25 -14.70
CA VAL A 198 34.08 -15.86 -15.97
C VAL A 198 33.23 -17.08 -16.33
N THR A 199 32.90 -17.92 -15.35
CA THR A 199 32.13 -19.15 -15.56
C THR A 199 30.72 -18.85 -16.06
N LEU A 200 29.98 -17.95 -15.39
CA LEU A 200 28.61 -17.64 -15.77
C LEU A 200 28.52 -16.88 -17.10
N ILE A 201 29.44 -15.93 -17.38
CA ILE A 201 29.52 -15.31 -18.72
C ILE A 201 29.78 -16.38 -19.79
N THR A 202 30.70 -17.32 -19.55
CA THR A 202 31.00 -18.39 -20.51
C THR A 202 29.77 -19.28 -20.74
N VAL A 203 29.12 -19.74 -19.67
CA VAL A 203 27.90 -20.56 -19.74
C VAL A 203 26.78 -19.83 -20.49
N MET A 204 26.55 -18.55 -20.19
CA MET A 204 25.54 -17.73 -20.86
C MET A 204 25.85 -17.55 -22.35
N CYS A 205 27.07 -17.13 -22.69
CA CYS A 205 27.46 -16.90 -24.09
C CYS A 205 27.48 -18.18 -24.93
N VAL A 206 27.80 -19.33 -24.34
CA VAL A 206 27.86 -20.62 -25.03
C VAL A 206 26.49 -21.29 -25.15
N LEU A 207 25.69 -21.34 -24.08
CA LEU A 207 24.40 -22.07 -24.08
C LEU A 207 23.22 -21.24 -24.60
N SER A 208 23.26 -19.90 -24.51
CA SER A 208 22.13 -19.05 -24.91
C SER A 208 21.76 -19.27 -26.39
N PRO A 209 20.54 -19.79 -26.68
CA PRO A 209 20.18 -20.35 -27.98
C PRO A 209 19.96 -19.29 -29.06
N THR A 210 19.62 -18.07 -28.65
CA THR A 210 19.53 -16.89 -29.53
C THR A 210 20.16 -15.71 -28.81
N LYS A 211 20.77 -14.79 -29.56
CA LYS A 211 21.42 -13.60 -29.02
C LYS A 211 20.74 -12.35 -29.56
N ASN A 212 20.44 -11.42 -28.66
CA ASN A 212 19.80 -10.15 -29.00
C ASN A 212 20.72 -9.30 -29.90
N SER A 213 20.14 -8.37 -30.66
CA SER A 213 20.91 -7.50 -31.56
C SER A 213 21.72 -6.45 -30.79
N ALA A 214 22.77 -5.92 -31.41
CA ALA A 214 23.48 -4.76 -30.85
C ALA A 214 22.57 -3.52 -30.72
N GLU A 215 21.59 -3.38 -31.62
CA GLU A 215 20.54 -2.37 -31.53
C GLU A 215 19.68 -2.55 -30.27
N PHE A 216 19.29 -3.78 -29.93
CA PHE A 216 18.61 -4.07 -28.66
C PHE A 216 19.45 -3.65 -27.45
N VAL A 217 20.73 -3.99 -27.42
CA VAL A 217 21.60 -3.73 -26.25
C VAL A 217 21.95 -2.24 -26.08
N PHE A 218 22.22 -1.53 -27.18
CA PHE A 218 22.79 -0.18 -27.13
C PHE A 218 21.84 0.95 -27.55
N VAL A 219 20.68 0.65 -28.17
CA VAL A 219 19.76 1.65 -28.75
C VAL A 219 18.31 1.47 -28.28
N SER A 220 17.87 0.24 -27.99
CA SER A 220 16.49 -0.02 -27.57
C SER A 220 16.20 0.52 -26.17
N PHE A 221 15.36 1.55 -26.13
CA PHE A 221 14.87 2.20 -24.92
C PHE A 221 13.41 1.82 -24.69
N GLN A 222 13.06 1.40 -23.47
CA GLN A 222 11.70 1.00 -23.11
C GLN A 222 11.23 1.66 -21.80
N ASN A 223 10.26 2.56 -21.90
CA ASN A 223 9.64 3.20 -20.73
C ASN A 223 8.33 2.51 -20.35
N ASN A 224 8.44 1.51 -19.47
CA ASN A 224 7.31 0.82 -18.84
C ASN A 224 7.03 1.35 -17.42
N SER A 225 7.83 2.32 -16.94
CA SER A 225 7.72 2.94 -15.60
C SER A 225 6.43 3.74 -15.40
N GLY A 226 5.81 4.21 -16.49
CA GLY A 226 4.63 5.08 -16.45
C GLY A 226 4.93 6.56 -16.17
N TRP A 227 6.19 6.97 -16.08
CA TRP A 227 6.59 8.37 -16.16
C TRP A 227 6.48 8.86 -17.61
N GLU A 228 5.79 9.98 -17.87
CA GLU A 228 5.61 10.52 -19.23
C GLU A 228 6.93 10.96 -19.89
N SER A 229 7.94 11.32 -19.09
CA SER A 229 9.26 11.70 -19.59
C SER A 229 10.22 10.51 -19.57
N ASP A 230 10.64 10.09 -20.76
CA ASP A 230 11.70 9.09 -20.96
C ASP A 230 13.01 9.48 -20.26
N GLY A 231 13.31 10.78 -20.18
CA GLY A 231 14.44 11.29 -19.40
C GLY A 231 14.31 10.95 -17.92
N VAL A 232 13.13 11.19 -17.32
CA VAL A 232 12.88 10.84 -15.90
C VAL A 232 12.89 9.32 -15.70
N ALA A 233 12.32 8.55 -16.63
CA ALA A 233 12.39 7.09 -16.59
C ALA A 233 13.85 6.59 -16.59
N TRP A 234 14.71 7.13 -17.45
CA TRP A 234 16.15 6.81 -17.47
C TRP A 234 16.87 7.21 -16.18
N CYS A 235 16.59 8.40 -15.63
CA CYS A 235 17.14 8.84 -14.34
C CYS A 235 16.75 7.91 -13.18
N ILE A 236 15.59 7.27 -13.28
CA ILE A 236 15.09 6.27 -12.33
C ILE A 236 15.73 4.89 -12.59
N GLY A 237 15.87 4.46 -13.85
CA GLY A 237 16.53 3.20 -14.20
C GLY A 237 18.03 3.15 -13.83
N LEU A 238 18.70 4.32 -13.79
CA LEU A 238 20.04 4.49 -13.22
C LEU A 238 20.18 3.94 -11.79
N LEU A 239 19.10 3.89 -10.98
CA LEU A 239 19.12 3.33 -9.63
C LEU A 239 19.68 1.90 -9.60
N SER A 240 19.32 1.05 -10.57
CA SER A 240 19.85 -0.32 -10.67
C SER A 240 21.37 -0.34 -10.78
N SER A 241 21.95 0.59 -11.54
CA SER A 241 23.40 0.69 -11.77
C SER A 241 24.14 1.40 -10.63
N ALA A 242 23.51 2.38 -9.99
CA ALA A 242 24.10 3.14 -8.89
C ALA A 242 24.05 2.39 -7.55
N TYR A 243 23.01 1.59 -7.29
CA TYR A 243 22.90 0.71 -6.10
C TYR A 243 24.08 -0.26 -6.01
N VAL A 244 24.47 -0.89 -7.12
CA VAL A 244 25.50 -1.95 -7.14
C VAL A 244 26.94 -1.46 -6.98
N LEU A 245 27.17 -0.14 -6.88
CA LEU A 245 28.50 0.49 -6.80
C LEU A 245 28.67 1.35 -5.52
N VAL A 246 28.07 0.92 -4.42
CA VAL A 246 28.04 1.60 -3.11
C VAL A 246 28.57 0.66 -2.01
N GLY A 247 29.02 1.21 -0.87
CA GLY A 247 29.64 0.45 0.22
C GLY A 247 31.16 0.27 0.11
N TYR A 248 31.79 0.83 -0.92
CA TYR A 248 33.25 0.80 -1.12
C TYR A 248 34.05 1.42 0.03
N ASP A 249 33.40 2.27 0.85
CA ASP A 249 33.95 2.86 2.07
C ASP A 249 34.11 1.87 3.23
N GLY A 250 33.64 0.63 3.11
CA GLY A 250 33.77 -0.41 4.13
C GLY A 250 35.22 -0.61 4.64
N ALA A 251 36.22 -0.43 3.78
CA ALA A 251 37.63 -0.42 4.17
C ALA A 251 37.95 0.58 5.29
N THR A 252 37.27 1.74 5.30
CA THR A 252 37.45 2.79 6.31
C THR A 252 37.07 2.30 7.70
N HIS A 253 35.98 1.55 7.81
CA HIS A 253 35.47 1.01 9.08
C HIS A 253 36.37 -0.08 9.66
N LEU A 254 37.20 -0.73 8.83
CA LEU A 254 38.25 -1.66 9.27
C LEU A 254 39.66 -1.02 9.29
N GLY A 255 39.78 0.30 9.15
CA GLY A 255 41.07 1.00 9.08
C GLY A 255 41.98 0.78 10.30
N GLU A 256 41.38 0.65 11.49
CA GLU A 256 42.09 0.39 12.75
C GLU A 256 42.59 -1.07 12.86
N GLU A 257 42.01 -2.01 12.10
CA GLU A 257 42.48 -3.40 11.96
C GLU A 257 43.45 -3.59 10.77
N MET A 258 43.88 -2.50 10.10
CA MET A 258 44.62 -2.55 8.84
C MET A 258 46.09 -2.15 8.93
N GLU A 259 46.96 -2.88 8.23
CA GLU A 259 48.37 -2.49 8.02
C GLU A 259 48.50 -1.35 6.99
N ASN A 260 49.20 -0.27 7.36
CA ASN A 260 49.41 0.93 6.53
C ASN A 260 48.08 1.50 5.98
N ALA A 261 47.10 1.67 6.86
CA ALA A 261 45.73 2.07 6.53
C ALA A 261 45.66 3.37 5.68
N ALA A 262 46.51 4.36 5.96
CA ALA A 262 46.56 5.64 5.23
C ALA A 262 46.85 5.51 3.72
N MET A 263 47.48 4.41 3.27
CA MET A 263 47.63 4.07 1.84
C MET A 263 46.81 2.83 1.43
N GLY A 264 46.46 1.98 2.39
CA GLY A 264 45.71 0.76 2.16
C GLY A 264 44.22 0.96 1.92
N ILE A 265 43.58 1.88 2.67
CA ILE A 265 42.17 2.23 2.48
C ILE A 265 41.96 2.87 1.09
N PRO A 266 42.73 3.91 0.67
CA PRO A 266 42.63 4.46 -0.69
C PRO A 266 42.74 3.42 -1.81
N PHE A 267 43.71 2.50 -1.69
CA PHE A 267 43.92 1.43 -2.66
C PHE A 267 42.74 0.46 -2.72
N ALA A 268 42.17 0.08 -1.57
CA ALA A 268 40.99 -0.78 -1.51
C ALA A 268 39.75 -0.11 -2.09
N MET A 269 39.46 1.13 -1.69
CA MET A 269 38.26 1.90 -2.10
C MET A 269 38.23 2.16 -3.62
N VAL A 270 39.30 2.72 -4.20
CA VAL A 270 39.33 3.01 -5.64
C VAL A 270 39.49 1.72 -6.44
N GLY A 271 40.30 0.79 -5.95
CA GLY A 271 40.53 -0.50 -6.60
C GLY A 271 39.27 -1.35 -6.70
N SER A 272 38.44 -1.41 -5.65
CA SER A 272 37.21 -2.22 -5.68
C SER A 272 36.17 -1.64 -6.63
N VAL A 273 35.96 -0.31 -6.63
CA VAL A 273 34.99 0.33 -7.53
C VAL A 273 35.38 0.17 -9.00
N VAL A 274 36.66 0.30 -9.34
CA VAL A 274 37.13 0.10 -10.72
C VAL A 274 37.00 -1.37 -11.14
N ALA A 275 37.40 -2.32 -10.29
CA ALA A 275 37.29 -3.75 -10.60
C ALA A 275 35.83 -4.20 -10.76
N ASN A 276 34.97 -3.86 -9.80
CA ASN A 276 33.54 -4.14 -9.86
C ASN A 276 32.83 -3.41 -10.99
N GLY A 277 33.27 -2.19 -11.33
CA GLY A 277 32.73 -1.45 -12.48
C GLY A 277 32.98 -2.17 -13.80
N ILE A 278 34.21 -2.64 -14.02
CA ILE A 278 34.59 -3.41 -15.21
C ILE A 278 33.84 -4.75 -15.25
N MET A 279 33.81 -5.50 -14.14
CA MET A 279 33.12 -6.79 -14.08
C MET A 279 31.60 -6.65 -14.23
N GLY A 280 30.97 -5.74 -13.48
CA GLY A 280 29.54 -5.46 -13.59
C GLY A 280 29.11 -5.01 -14.99
N PHE A 281 29.91 -4.16 -15.67
CA PHE A 281 29.64 -3.76 -17.05
C PHE A 281 29.81 -4.93 -18.03
N GLY A 282 30.89 -5.74 -17.90
CA GLY A 282 31.10 -6.91 -18.75
C GLY A 282 30.00 -7.96 -18.61
N PHE A 283 29.56 -8.23 -17.37
CA PHE A 283 28.44 -9.14 -17.10
C PHE A 283 27.12 -8.58 -17.63
N LEU A 284 26.84 -7.29 -17.44
CA LEU A 284 25.64 -6.64 -17.96
C LEU A 284 25.53 -6.79 -19.48
N ILE A 285 26.61 -6.51 -20.21
CA ILE A 285 26.62 -6.63 -21.68
C ILE A 285 26.38 -8.09 -22.09
N ALA A 286 27.09 -9.05 -21.50
CA ALA A 286 26.87 -10.47 -21.77
C ALA A 286 25.42 -10.91 -21.47
N LEU A 287 24.83 -10.38 -20.38
CA LEU A 287 23.45 -10.67 -20.00
C LEU A 287 22.44 -10.09 -20.99
N LEU A 288 22.53 -8.81 -21.35
CA LEU A 288 21.59 -8.19 -22.30
C LEU A 288 21.64 -8.85 -23.68
N PHE A 289 22.82 -9.33 -24.11
CA PHE A 289 22.96 -10.13 -25.32
C PHE A 289 22.33 -11.53 -25.21
N CYS A 290 22.33 -12.15 -24.03
CA CYS A 290 21.91 -13.55 -23.85
C CYS A 290 20.53 -13.75 -23.20
N MET A 291 19.87 -12.68 -22.72
CA MET A 291 18.69 -12.77 -21.85
C MET A 291 17.40 -13.27 -22.52
N GLY A 292 17.33 -13.24 -23.85
CA GLY A 292 16.08 -13.47 -24.59
C GLY A 292 15.11 -12.30 -24.43
N ASP A 293 13.82 -12.62 -24.26
CA ASP A 293 12.73 -11.64 -24.14
C ASP A 293 12.67 -10.95 -22.76
N ILE A 294 12.44 -9.63 -22.77
CA ILE A 294 12.27 -8.81 -21.56
C ILE A 294 10.96 -9.15 -20.85
N ASP A 295 9.85 -9.34 -21.58
CA ASP A 295 8.55 -9.54 -20.96
C ASP A 295 8.47 -10.88 -20.21
N SER A 296 8.97 -11.97 -20.80
CA SER A 296 9.14 -13.27 -20.14
C SER A 296 9.96 -13.14 -18.86
N ALA A 297 11.10 -12.43 -18.91
CA ALA A 297 11.97 -12.22 -17.77
C ALA A 297 11.32 -11.36 -16.66
N LEU A 298 10.55 -10.32 -17.00
CA LEU A 298 9.89 -9.44 -16.03
C LEU A 298 8.63 -10.04 -15.39
N ASN A 299 7.90 -10.90 -16.10
CA ASN A 299 6.62 -11.48 -15.63
C ASN A 299 6.76 -12.91 -15.05
N THR A 300 7.99 -13.33 -14.67
CA THR A 300 8.24 -14.67 -14.11
C THR A 300 7.66 -14.85 -12.69
N ASN A 301 7.04 -16.00 -12.46
CA ASN A 301 6.51 -16.41 -11.13
C ASN A 301 7.60 -16.52 -10.06
N THR A 302 8.87 -16.65 -10.46
CA THR A 302 10.02 -16.74 -9.54
C THR A 302 10.36 -15.41 -8.87
N GLY A 303 9.77 -14.29 -9.32
CA GLY A 303 9.96 -12.96 -8.75
C GLY A 303 11.27 -12.25 -9.13
N PHE A 304 12.22 -12.97 -9.75
CA PHE A 304 13.54 -12.46 -10.13
C PHE A 304 13.85 -12.76 -11.60
N PRO A 305 14.04 -11.75 -12.46
CA PRO A 305 14.32 -11.96 -13.88
C PRO A 305 15.52 -12.86 -14.17
N ILE A 306 16.57 -12.82 -13.33
CA ILE A 306 17.76 -13.67 -13.51
C ILE A 306 17.45 -15.17 -13.48
N ILE A 307 16.47 -15.60 -12.68
CA ILE A 307 16.10 -17.02 -12.56
C ILE A 307 15.45 -17.50 -13.86
N GLN A 308 14.55 -16.67 -14.42
CA GLN A 308 13.94 -16.93 -15.72
C GLN A 308 14.98 -16.89 -16.85
N ILE A 309 15.87 -15.89 -16.86
CA ILE A 309 16.94 -15.73 -17.85
C ILE A 309 17.85 -16.97 -17.86
N PHE A 310 18.31 -17.44 -16.70
CA PHE A 310 19.15 -18.64 -16.62
C PHE A 310 18.39 -19.91 -17.04
N TYR A 311 17.09 -20.02 -16.75
CA TYR A 311 16.26 -21.11 -17.26
C TYR A 311 16.10 -21.05 -18.79
N THR A 312 15.83 -19.88 -19.37
CA THR A 312 15.71 -19.67 -20.83
C THR A 312 17.04 -19.90 -21.56
N ILE A 313 18.17 -19.55 -20.94
CA ILE A 313 19.53 -19.78 -21.49
C ILE A 313 19.92 -21.26 -21.48
N THR A 314 19.49 -22.02 -20.47
CA THR A 314 19.94 -23.41 -20.27
C THR A 314 18.95 -24.48 -20.71
N GLY A 315 17.67 -24.13 -20.86
CA GLY A 315 16.56 -25.07 -21.09
C GLY A 315 16.33 -26.07 -19.94
N ASN A 316 16.98 -25.90 -18.78
CA ASN A 316 17.11 -26.94 -17.77
C ASN A 316 17.04 -26.36 -16.35
N LYS A 317 16.03 -26.78 -15.58
CA LYS A 317 15.80 -26.31 -14.20
C LYS A 317 17.00 -26.52 -13.27
N ALA A 318 17.70 -27.65 -13.39
CA ALA A 318 18.86 -27.96 -12.54
C ALA A 318 20.08 -27.11 -12.91
N ALA A 319 20.36 -26.90 -14.20
CA ALA A 319 21.45 -26.03 -14.65
C ALA A 319 21.24 -24.57 -14.21
N ALA A 320 20.03 -24.04 -14.44
CA ALA A 320 19.62 -22.72 -13.95
C ALA A 320 19.75 -22.61 -12.42
N THR A 321 19.34 -23.65 -11.68
CA THR A 321 19.47 -23.71 -10.21
C THR A 321 20.92 -23.59 -9.77
N VAL A 322 21.87 -24.31 -10.38
CA VAL A 322 23.30 -24.19 -10.04
C VAL A 322 23.84 -22.77 -10.30
N MET A 323 23.42 -22.14 -11.40
CA MET A 323 23.82 -20.76 -11.72
C MET A 323 23.28 -19.74 -10.69
N VAL A 324 22.02 -19.86 -10.28
CA VAL A 324 21.43 -18.96 -9.24
C VAL A 324 21.99 -19.26 -7.85
N VAL A 325 22.19 -20.53 -7.47
CA VAL A 325 22.83 -20.91 -6.20
C VAL A 325 24.22 -20.30 -6.09
N SER A 326 24.96 -20.20 -7.19
CA SER A 326 26.28 -19.54 -7.23
C SER A 326 26.19 -18.05 -6.86
N ILE A 327 25.17 -17.34 -7.36
CA ILE A 327 24.87 -15.94 -7.02
C ILE A 327 24.45 -15.82 -5.55
N SER A 328 23.51 -16.66 -5.09
CA SER A 328 23.03 -16.65 -3.70
C SER A 328 24.17 -16.91 -2.71
N PHE A 329 25.09 -17.84 -3.02
CA PHE A 329 26.25 -18.15 -2.19
C PHE A 329 27.25 -16.99 -2.14
N MET A 330 27.48 -16.30 -3.26
CA MET A 330 28.28 -15.07 -3.26
C MET A 330 27.64 -13.99 -2.38
N ALA A 331 26.33 -13.77 -2.46
CA ALA A 331 25.62 -12.84 -1.59
C ALA A 331 25.69 -13.23 -0.09
N MET A 332 25.74 -14.53 0.25
CA MET A 332 26.04 -14.98 1.63
C MET A 332 27.46 -14.58 2.07
N LEU A 333 28.47 -14.69 1.18
CA LEU A 333 29.83 -14.26 1.49
C LEU A 333 29.93 -12.72 1.60
N SER A 334 29.24 -11.97 0.73
CA SER A 334 29.10 -10.51 0.81
C SER A 334 28.49 -10.06 2.13
N THR A 335 27.50 -10.79 2.63
CA THR A 335 26.87 -10.53 3.94
C THR A 335 27.91 -10.49 5.06
N ILE A 336 28.90 -11.39 5.06
CA ILE A 336 29.96 -11.43 6.09
C ILE A 336 30.82 -10.16 6.03
N ALA A 337 31.14 -9.66 4.82
CA ALA A 337 31.91 -8.43 4.63
C ALA A 337 31.12 -7.18 5.08
N LEU A 338 29.84 -7.09 4.70
CA LEU A 338 28.93 -6.03 5.09
C LEU A 338 28.75 -5.98 6.62
N HIS A 339 28.41 -7.11 7.24
CA HIS A 339 28.15 -7.26 8.68
C HIS A 339 29.38 -6.95 9.51
N THR A 340 30.57 -7.37 9.04
CA THR A 340 31.85 -6.95 9.64
C THR A 340 31.96 -5.42 9.63
N SER A 341 31.83 -4.79 8.47
CA SER A 341 32.01 -3.33 8.30
C SER A 341 31.02 -2.53 9.16
N ALA A 342 29.72 -2.85 9.10
CA ALA A 342 28.68 -2.21 9.89
C ALA A 342 28.88 -2.39 11.41
N SER A 343 29.36 -3.56 11.85
CA SER A 343 29.65 -3.80 13.29
C SER A 343 30.79 -2.93 13.82
N ARG A 344 31.83 -2.68 13.01
CA ARG A 344 32.93 -1.78 13.39
C ARG A 344 32.51 -0.32 13.36
N MET A 345 31.69 0.07 12.37
CA MET A 345 31.13 1.43 12.30
C MET A 345 30.24 1.76 13.51
N LEU A 346 29.36 0.84 13.91
CA LEU A 346 28.55 0.96 15.13
C LEU A 346 29.42 1.02 16.39
N TRP A 347 30.44 0.17 16.49
CA TRP A 347 31.39 0.16 17.60
C TRP A 347 32.16 1.50 17.74
N ALA A 348 32.65 2.06 16.64
CA ALA A 348 33.36 3.34 16.64
C ALA A 348 32.43 4.48 17.10
N PHE A 349 31.21 4.54 16.55
CA PHE A 349 30.23 5.56 16.92
C PHE A 349 29.79 5.43 18.40
N ALA A 350 29.76 4.22 18.96
CA ALA A 350 29.57 3.98 20.39
C ALA A 350 30.79 4.39 21.25
N ARG A 351 32.03 4.10 20.80
CA ARG A 351 33.27 4.51 21.47
C ARG A 351 33.29 6.02 21.69
N ASP A 352 32.93 6.78 20.66
CA ASP A 352 32.92 8.24 20.66
C ASP A 352 31.66 8.85 21.32
N GLN A 353 30.94 8.05 22.13
CA GLN A 353 29.79 8.41 22.98
C GLN A 353 28.55 8.93 22.25
N ALA A 354 28.38 8.65 20.96
CA ALA A 354 27.26 9.14 20.15
C ALA A 354 25.99 8.24 20.23
N LEU A 355 25.91 7.31 21.18
CA LEU A 355 24.80 6.35 21.31
C LEU A 355 24.39 6.09 22.78
N PRO A 356 23.09 5.82 23.04
CA PRO A 356 22.64 5.24 24.30
C PRO A 356 23.39 3.95 24.64
N TRP A 357 23.71 3.76 25.92
CA TRP A 357 24.52 2.64 26.43
C TRP A 357 25.89 2.45 25.73
N SER A 358 26.46 3.53 25.17
CA SER A 358 27.81 3.64 24.59
C SER A 358 28.84 2.67 25.17
N ARG A 359 29.06 2.73 26.49
CA ARG A 359 30.02 1.93 27.27
C ARG A 359 29.88 0.40 27.13
N VAL A 360 28.68 -0.08 26.79
CA VAL A 360 28.39 -1.51 26.59
C VAL A 360 28.63 -1.89 25.13
N VAL A 361 28.19 -1.04 24.20
CA VAL A 361 28.31 -1.26 22.74
C VAL A 361 29.75 -1.11 22.25
N SER A 362 30.54 -0.22 22.88
CA SER A 362 31.95 0.00 22.58
C SER A 362 32.89 -1.08 23.14
N ARG A 363 32.38 -2.11 23.82
CA ARG A 363 33.21 -3.13 24.47
C ARG A 363 33.71 -4.17 23.46
N ILE A 364 35.04 -4.33 23.41
CA ILE A 364 35.72 -5.41 22.69
C ILE A 364 35.78 -6.66 23.58
N ASP A 365 35.68 -7.83 22.97
CA ASP A 365 35.94 -9.13 23.60
C ASP A 365 37.44 -9.43 23.55
N GLU A 366 38.11 -9.44 24.70
CA GLU A 366 39.57 -9.63 24.83
C GLU A 366 40.07 -10.96 24.26
N LYS A 367 39.25 -12.03 24.28
CA LYS A 367 39.62 -13.36 23.77
C LYS A 367 39.48 -13.46 22.25
N ARG A 368 38.46 -12.81 21.67
CA ARG A 368 38.13 -12.88 20.23
C ARG A 368 38.64 -11.69 19.43
N ASN A 369 39.01 -10.60 20.09
CA ASN A 369 39.47 -9.33 19.52
C ASN A 369 38.45 -8.76 18.53
N VAL A 370 37.16 -8.74 18.91
CA VAL A 370 36.03 -8.19 18.14
C VAL A 370 35.02 -7.48 19.05
N PRO A 371 34.25 -6.49 18.54
CA PRO A 371 33.17 -5.86 19.28
C PRO A 371 31.89 -6.72 19.24
N THR A 372 31.89 -7.84 19.98
CA THR A 372 30.79 -8.84 19.99
C THR A 372 29.41 -8.21 20.23
N VAL A 373 29.30 -7.21 21.11
CA VAL A 373 28.04 -6.50 21.39
C VAL A 373 27.54 -5.74 20.17
N ALA A 374 28.41 -5.03 19.46
CA ALA A 374 28.04 -4.31 18.25
C ALA A 374 27.62 -5.26 17.12
N ILE A 375 28.30 -6.42 16.97
CA ILE A 375 27.90 -7.45 15.99
C ILE A 375 26.46 -7.91 16.29
N LEU A 376 26.15 -8.27 17.55
CA LEU A 376 24.83 -8.75 17.94
C LEU A 376 23.73 -7.69 17.82
N ILE A 377 24.03 -6.41 18.07
CA ILE A 377 23.08 -5.31 17.86
C ILE A 377 22.79 -5.11 16.37
N ILE A 378 23.82 -5.14 15.50
CA ILE A 378 23.60 -5.14 14.05
C ILE A 378 22.76 -6.35 13.64
N THR A 379 23.07 -7.57 14.13
CA THR A 379 22.25 -8.77 13.85
C THR A 379 20.78 -8.56 14.23
N LEU A 380 20.50 -8.03 15.41
CA LEU A 380 19.13 -7.79 15.89
C LEU A 380 18.41 -6.73 15.05
N LEU A 381 19.05 -5.60 14.75
CA LEU A 381 18.48 -4.55 13.90
C LEU A 381 18.14 -5.10 12.51
N LEU A 382 19.01 -5.91 11.93
CA LEU A 382 18.78 -6.57 10.64
C LEU A 382 17.64 -7.59 10.71
N MET A 383 17.57 -8.42 11.75
CA MET A 383 16.46 -9.37 11.93
C MET A 383 15.11 -8.65 12.03
N LEU A 384 15.04 -7.54 12.78
CA LEU A 384 13.86 -6.68 12.87
C LEU A 384 13.51 -6.03 11.54
N LEU A 385 14.50 -5.59 10.75
CA LEU A 385 14.30 -5.07 9.39
C LEU A 385 13.59 -6.09 8.48
N GLY A 386 13.94 -7.37 8.63
CA GLY A 386 13.33 -8.48 7.88
C GLY A 386 11.83 -8.67 8.12
N LEU A 387 11.33 -8.35 9.32
CA LEU A 387 9.89 -8.49 9.65
C LEU A 387 9.00 -7.64 8.73
N ILE A 388 9.53 -6.52 8.22
CA ILE A 388 8.81 -5.60 7.33
C ILE A 388 8.41 -6.29 6.02
N ASN A 389 9.21 -7.26 5.55
CA ASN A 389 8.92 -8.06 4.37
C ASN A 389 7.62 -8.88 4.50
N ILE A 390 7.25 -9.31 5.71
CA ILE A 390 6.01 -10.06 5.95
C ILE A 390 4.80 -9.17 5.58
N GLY A 391 4.74 -7.95 6.14
CA GLY A 391 3.69 -6.99 5.85
C GLY A 391 3.73 -6.43 4.43
N SER A 392 4.90 -6.04 3.92
CA SER A 392 5.05 -5.50 2.57
C SER A 392 6.48 -5.60 2.01
N THR A 393 6.64 -6.36 0.93
CA THR A 393 7.84 -6.36 0.08
C THR A 393 8.16 -4.97 -0.47
N THR A 394 7.15 -4.15 -0.77
CA THR A 394 7.34 -2.76 -1.23
C THR A 394 7.92 -1.87 -0.13
N ALA A 395 7.50 -2.04 1.13
CA ALA A 395 8.07 -1.30 2.25
C ALA A 395 9.53 -1.72 2.52
N PHE A 396 9.85 -3.01 2.38
CA PHE A 396 11.23 -3.47 2.47
C PHE A 396 12.10 -2.91 1.34
N ASN A 397 11.61 -2.91 0.09
CA ASN A 397 12.34 -2.35 -1.05
C ASN A 397 12.54 -0.82 -0.96
N ALA A 398 11.64 -0.09 -0.30
CA ALA A 398 11.85 1.32 0.03
C ALA A 398 13.02 1.51 1.02
N ILE A 399 13.23 0.57 1.95
CA ILE A 399 14.38 0.57 2.87
C ILE A 399 15.68 0.22 2.14
N LEU A 400 15.65 -0.66 1.13
CA LEU A 400 16.80 -0.88 0.25
C LEU A 400 17.17 0.39 -0.56
N SER A 401 16.17 1.21 -0.91
CA SER A 401 16.39 2.51 -1.56
C SER A 401 17.01 3.52 -0.57
N LEU A 402 16.52 3.53 0.69
CA LEU A 402 17.10 4.31 1.79
C LEU A 402 18.56 3.93 2.08
N ALA A 403 18.98 2.68 1.87
CA ALA A 403 20.38 2.28 2.02
C ALA A 403 21.31 3.13 1.14
N VAL A 404 20.95 3.28 -0.13
CA VAL A 404 21.75 4.03 -1.10
C VAL A 404 21.69 5.52 -0.82
N VAL A 405 20.50 6.08 -0.59
CA VAL A 405 20.34 7.51 -0.26
C VAL A 405 21.09 7.86 1.03
N GLY A 406 21.06 7.00 2.05
CA GLY A 406 21.81 7.18 3.30
C GLY A 406 23.32 7.22 3.07
N LEU A 407 23.89 6.22 2.41
CA LEU A 407 25.32 6.15 2.13
C LEU A 407 25.78 7.27 1.19
N GLN A 408 25.07 7.53 0.10
CA GLN A 408 25.41 8.62 -0.83
C GLN A 408 25.30 10.00 -0.16
N THR A 409 24.34 10.21 0.73
CA THR A 409 24.26 11.45 1.53
C THR A 409 25.43 11.56 2.51
N SER A 410 25.84 10.46 3.16
CA SER A 410 27.00 10.50 4.07
C SER A 410 28.33 10.65 3.33
N TYR A 411 28.42 10.24 2.06
CA TYR A 411 29.54 10.54 1.16
C TYR A 411 29.52 12.01 0.73
N LEU A 412 28.35 12.55 0.40
CA LEU A 412 28.18 13.92 -0.11
C LEU A 412 28.61 14.98 0.92
N MET A 413 28.24 14.81 2.20
CA MET A 413 28.58 15.75 3.28
C MET A 413 30.09 16.09 3.37
N PRO A 414 31.02 15.13 3.55
CA PRO A 414 32.45 15.43 3.62
C PRO A 414 33.03 15.88 2.27
N ILE A 415 32.56 15.37 1.12
CA ILE A 415 33.05 15.78 -0.21
C ILE A 415 32.73 17.27 -0.47
N CYS A 416 31.51 17.71 -0.14
CA CYS A 416 31.13 19.14 -0.15
C CYS A 416 32.04 19.98 0.75
N LEU A 417 32.32 19.53 1.98
CA LEU A 417 33.16 20.26 2.93
C LEU A 417 34.63 20.34 2.49
N VAL A 418 35.22 19.29 1.90
CA VAL A 418 36.59 19.37 1.37
C VAL A 418 36.67 20.17 0.07
N LEU A 419 35.65 20.14 -0.80
CA LEU A 419 35.60 21.06 -1.95
C LEU A 419 35.52 22.52 -1.50
N TRP A 420 34.66 22.82 -0.52
CA TRP A 420 34.56 24.16 0.06
C TRP A 420 35.91 24.62 0.66
N ARG A 421 36.57 23.80 1.49
CA ARG A 421 37.90 24.15 2.01
C ARG A 421 38.94 24.32 0.90
N ARG A 422 38.96 23.44 -0.12
CA ARG A 422 39.89 23.52 -1.27
C ARG A 422 39.77 24.83 -2.05
N ILE A 423 38.59 25.45 -2.10
CA ILE A 423 38.34 26.70 -2.83
C ILE A 423 38.46 27.92 -1.91
N ALA A 424 37.83 27.89 -0.73
CA ALA A 424 37.68 29.07 0.12
C ALA A 424 38.80 29.26 1.14
N VAL A 425 39.40 28.17 1.66
CA VAL A 425 40.40 28.24 2.74
C VAL A 425 41.48 27.14 2.59
N PRO A 426 42.21 27.08 1.46
CA PRO A 426 43.07 25.94 1.11
C PRO A 426 44.17 25.64 2.14
N ASP A 427 44.69 26.66 2.84
CA ASP A 427 45.73 26.53 3.87
C ASP A 427 45.28 25.76 5.13
N THR A 428 43.98 25.42 5.25
CA THR A 428 43.42 24.66 6.38
C THR A 428 43.27 23.16 6.12
N LEU A 429 43.86 22.65 5.03
CA LEU A 429 43.83 21.24 4.67
C LEU A 429 45.21 20.59 4.89
N ALA A 430 45.29 19.72 5.90
CA ALA A 430 46.36 18.73 5.99
C ALA A 430 46.11 17.62 4.95
N TRP A 431 47.18 17.07 4.38
CA TRP A 431 47.11 16.07 3.31
C TRP A 431 47.76 14.76 3.74
N GLY A 432 47.08 13.64 3.46
CA GLY A 432 47.63 12.30 3.62
C GLY A 432 48.61 11.94 2.49
N PRO A 433 49.25 10.75 2.58
CA PRO A 433 50.15 10.26 1.54
C PRO A 433 49.43 10.00 0.19
N TRP A 434 48.12 9.71 0.19
CA TRP A 434 47.29 9.68 -1.01
C TRP A 434 46.63 11.05 -1.23
N ARG A 435 46.84 11.65 -2.41
CA ARG A 435 46.36 12.98 -2.76
C ARG A 435 46.00 13.11 -4.24
N LEU A 436 44.90 13.81 -4.53
CA LEU A 436 44.40 14.13 -5.86
C LEU A 436 45.03 15.41 -6.43
N GLY A 437 45.74 16.19 -5.60
CA GLY A 437 46.41 17.42 -5.99
C GLY A 437 45.45 18.43 -6.63
N LYS A 438 45.80 18.90 -7.84
CA LYS A 438 44.98 19.85 -8.64
C LYS A 438 43.71 19.20 -9.20
N ALA A 439 43.74 17.91 -9.54
CA ALA A 439 42.58 17.21 -10.09
C ALA A 439 41.43 17.07 -9.08
N GLY A 440 41.73 17.10 -7.77
CA GLY A 440 40.75 16.95 -6.70
C GLY A 440 39.58 17.96 -6.75
N VAL A 441 39.76 19.15 -7.32
CA VAL A 441 38.63 20.10 -7.50
C VAL A 441 37.62 19.52 -8.51
N VAL A 442 38.09 19.02 -9.65
CA VAL A 442 37.23 18.43 -10.69
C VAL A 442 36.60 17.12 -10.21
N VAL A 443 37.40 16.25 -9.57
CA VAL A 443 36.93 14.96 -9.03
C VAL A 443 35.84 15.17 -7.99
N ASN A 444 36.01 16.11 -7.06
CA ASN A 444 34.99 16.44 -6.06
C ASN A 444 33.73 17.04 -6.70
N ILE A 445 33.85 17.90 -7.72
CA ILE A 445 32.68 18.46 -8.44
C ILE A 445 31.89 17.34 -9.13
N VAL A 446 32.55 16.42 -9.85
CA VAL A 446 31.88 15.28 -10.50
C VAL A 446 31.22 14.36 -9.47
N ALA A 447 31.88 14.10 -8.33
CA ALA A 447 31.31 13.33 -7.23
C ALA A 447 30.06 14.02 -6.63
N ILE A 448 30.10 15.33 -6.38
CA ILE A 448 28.96 16.09 -5.84
C ILE A 448 27.79 16.13 -6.83
N LEU A 449 28.06 16.32 -8.12
CA LEU A 449 27.03 16.29 -9.16
C LEU A 449 26.37 14.91 -9.25
N TYR A 450 27.16 13.83 -9.25
CA TYR A 450 26.64 12.46 -9.26
C TYR A 450 25.83 12.14 -8.00
N LEU A 451 26.40 12.30 -6.81
CA LEU A 451 25.76 11.95 -5.53
C LEU A 451 24.53 12.83 -5.26
N GLY A 452 24.57 14.12 -5.61
CA GLY A 452 23.43 15.02 -5.48
C GLY A 452 22.30 14.65 -6.44
N PHE A 453 22.63 14.29 -7.69
CA PHE A 453 21.66 13.82 -8.67
C PHE A 453 20.99 12.51 -8.24
N THR A 454 21.77 11.51 -7.83
CA THR A 454 21.22 10.22 -7.39
C THR A 454 20.43 10.34 -6.09
N CYS A 455 20.88 11.09 -5.10
CA CYS A 455 20.10 11.33 -3.87
C CYS A 455 18.73 11.98 -4.12
N VAL A 456 18.55 12.74 -5.22
CA VAL A 456 17.24 13.27 -5.63
C VAL A 456 16.41 12.20 -6.35
N PHE A 457 16.94 11.60 -7.42
CA PHE A 457 16.14 10.67 -8.25
C PHE A 457 15.85 9.33 -7.57
N MET A 458 16.66 8.88 -6.60
CA MET A 458 16.38 7.66 -5.83
C MET A 458 15.23 7.80 -4.82
N LEU A 459 14.73 9.02 -4.59
CA LEU A 459 13.50 9.25 -3.82
C LEU A 459 12.23 9.20 -4.70
N PHE A 460 12.37 9.07 -6.02
CA PHE A 460 11.24 8.94 -6.94
C PHE A 460 10.83 7.47 -7.04
N PRO A 461 9.52 7.14 -7.05
CA PRO A 461 9.09 5.75 -7.15
C PRO A 461 9.43 5.17 -8.54
N PRO A 462 9.94 3.92 -8.61
CA PRO A 462 10.36 3.29 -9.86
C PRO A 462 9.22 2.99 -10.85
N TYR A 463 7.98 3.19 -10.41
CA TYR A 463 6.79 3.24 -11.24
C TYR A 463 6.03 4.50 -10.83
N GLN A 464 5.51 5.29 -11.77
CA GLN A 464 4.40 6.16 -11.40
C GLN A 464 3.23 5.27 -10.94
N PRO A 465 2.49 5.65 -9.88
CA PRO A 465 1.20 5.05 -9.62
C PRO A 465 0.28 5.42 -10.79
N ARG A 466 0.13 4.51 -11.77
CA ARG A 466 -0.61 4.74 -13.02
C ARG A 466 -1.91 5.47 -12.70
N VAL A 467 -2.06 6.68 -13.24
CA VAL A 467 -3.30 7.43 -13.17
C VAL A 467 -4.39 6.53 -13.74
N LYS A 468 -5.28 6.00 -12.89
CA LYS A 468 -6.39 5.15 -13.35
C LYS A 468 -7.25 6.00 -14.29
N CYS A 469 -7.10 5.71 -15.58
CA CYS A 469 -7.88 6.32 -16.64
C CYS A 469 -9.33 5.87 -16.44
N ASP A 470 -10.25 6.83 -16.34
CA ASP A 470 -11.65 6.60 -16.02
C ASP A 470 -12.54 6.42 -17.27
N GLU A 471 -11.93 6.07 -18.41
CA GLU A 471 -12.57 5.78 -19.70
C GLU A 471 -13.35 6.97 -20.33
N THR A 472 -13.31 8.15 -19.71
CA THR A 472 -14.07 9.32 -20.18
C THR A 472 -13.45 9.98 -21.42
N VAL A 473 -14.26 10.10 -22.47
CA VAL A 473 -13.93 10.71 -23.76
C VAL A 473 -14.29 12.20 -23.74
N PRO A 474 -13.50 13.12 -24.33
CA PRO A 474 -12.24 12.89 -25.08
C PRO A 474 -10.99 12.78 -24.20
N SER A 475 -11.09 13.05 -22.90
CA SER A 475 -9.95 13.03 -21.98
C SER A 475 -10.35 12.60 -20.58
N CYS A 476 -9.58 11.68 -19.99
CA CYS A 476 -9.88 11.13 -18.67
C CYS A 476 -10.00 12.24 -17.60
N ARG A 477 -11.00 12.18 -16.71
CA ARG A 477 -11.22 13.23 -15.69
C ARG A 477 -10.00 13.44 -14.82
N ARG A 478 -9.23 12.39 -14.51
CA ARG A 478 -8.03 12.57 -13.67
C ARG A 478 -6.89 13.24 -14.44
N CYS A 479 -6.74 12.94 -15.73
CA CYS A 479 -5.82 13.59 -16.67
C CYS A 479 -6.14 15.09 -16.75
N LEU A 480 -7.42 15.41 -17.01
CA LEU A 480 -7.97 16.77 -17.04
C LEU A 480 -7.70 17.53 -15.73
N LYS A 481 -7.87 16.87 -14.57
CA LYS A 481 -7.68 17.45 -13.24
C LYS A 481 -6.22 17.62 -12.81
N THR A 482 -5.28 16.91 -13.45
CA THR A 482 -3.82 17.13 -13.30
C THR A 482 -3.23 18.01 -14.39
N GLY A 483 -4.03 18.50 -15.35
CA GLY A 483 -3.54 19.29 -16.49
C GLY A 483 -2.73 18.48 -17.51
N LEU A 484 -2.86 17.15 -17.51
CA LEU A 484 -2.12 16.25 -18.39
C LEU A 484 -2.95 15.89 -19.64
N THR A 485 -2.30 15.89 -20.79
CA THR A 485 -2.93 15.55 -22.08
C THR A 485 -3.25 14.06 -22.12
N CYS A 486 -4.53 13.70 -22.07
CA CYS A 486 -4.94 12.30 -22.08
C CYS A 486 -4.52 11.60 -23.39
N PRO A 487 -3.70 10.54 -23.37
CA PRO A 487 -3.16 9.90 -24.58
C PRO A 487 -4.19 9.06 -25.36
N GLY A 488 -5.39 8.88 -24.82
CA GLY A 488 -6.43 8.03 -25.40
C GLY A 488 -6.13 6.53 -25.28
N TYR A 489 -7.07 5.70 -25.72
CA TYR A 489 -7.04 4.24 -25.56
C TYR A 489 -6.25 3.54 -26.68
N LEU A 490 -5.12 4.13 -27.09
CA LEU A 490 -4.33 3.74 -28.26
C LEU A 490 -3.29 2.63 -28.01
N ARG A 491 -3.39 1.89 -26.88
CA ARG A 491 -2.60 0.68 -26.63
C ARG A 491 -3.50 -0.42 -26.07
N PRO A 492 -3.46 -1.66 -26.62
CA PRO A 492 -4.22 -2.78 -26.07
C PRO A 492 -3.73 -3.15 -24.66
N VAL A 493 -4.66 -3.64 -23.83
CA VAL A 493 -4.40 -3.92 -22.41
C VAL A 493 -3.53 -5.16 -22.25
N LYS A 494 -2.34 -4.98 -21.63
CA LYS A 494 -1.50 -6.08 -21.15
C LYS A 494 -1.62 -6.17 -19.63
N TRP A 495 -2.20 -7.26 -19.13
CA TRP A 495 -2.41 -7.50 -17.70
C TRP A 495 -1.07 -7.76 -16.98
N SER A 496 -1.02 -7.40 -15.69
CA SER A 496 0.17 -7.53 -14.83
C SER A 496 -0.06 -8.66 -13.83
N THR A 497 0.39 -9.88 -14.16
CA THR A 497 0.22 -11.13 -13.39
C THR A 497 0.88 -11.14 -12.00
N LYS A 498 1.58 -10.06 -11.61
CA LYS A 498 2.42 -9.89 -10.40
C LYS A 498 1.76 -10.23 -9.03
N HIS A 499 0.46 -10.50 -8.99
CA HIS A 499 -0.27 -10.89 -7.76
C HIS A 499 -1.21 -12.10 -7.95
N GLU A 500 -1.13 -12.81 -9.07
CA GLU A 500 -1.98 -13.97 -9.34
C GLU A 500 -1.31 -15.25 -8.83
N LYS A 501 -1.94 -15.95 -7.88
CA LYS A 501 -1.57 -17.33 -7.56
C LYS A 501 -2.15 -18.23 -8.66
N LEU A 502 -1.27 -18.83 -9.48
CA LEU A 502 -1.68 -19.76 -10.52
C LEU A 502 -2.36 -21.02 -9.91
N PRO A 503 -3.39 -21.59 -10.56
CA PRO A 503 -3.93 -22.88 -10.19
C PRO A 503 -2.87 -23.99 -10.29
N VAL A 504 -2.88 -24.92 -9.33
CA VAL A 504 -2.04 -26.13 -9.38
C VAL A 504 -2.68 -27.11 -10.37
N PRO A 505 -1.92 -27.71 -11.32
CA PRO A 505 -2.43 -28.77 -12.17
C PRO A 505 -2.81 -29.99 -11.33
N SER A 506 -4.10 -30.34 -11.33
CA SER A 506 -4.61 -31.51 -10.61
C SER A 506 -4.57 -32.75 -11.50
N GLU A 507 -3.48 -33.53 -11.44
CA GLU A 507 -3.48 -34.89 -11.96
C GLU A 507 -2.99 -35.91 -10.93
N GLY A 508 -3.84 -36.91 -10.75
CA GLY A 508 -3.42 -38.27 -10.48
C GLY A 508 -4.45 -39.19 -11.12
N HIS A 509 -3.99 -40.13 -11.97
CA HIS A 509 -4.26 -41.57 -11.87
C HIS A 509 -3.46 -42.30 -12.96
N SER A 510 -2.99 -43.51 -12.66
CA SER A 510 -2.10 -44.30 -13.52
C SER A 510 -2.78 -45.56 -14.05
N ALA A 511 -2.57 -45.89 -15.33
CA ALA A 511 -2.34 -47.25 -15.86
C ALA A 511 -2.31 -47.27 -17.41
N GLY A 512 -1.52 -48.18 -17.99
CA GLY A 512 -1.61 -48.57 -19.41
C GLY A 512 -0.27 -48.61 -20.15
N ASP A 513 0.21 -49.81 -20.47
CA ASP A 513 1.28 -50.05 -21.45
C ASP A 513 0.75 -49.87 -22.89
N ASP A 514 1.62 -49.52 -23.86
CA ASP A 514 2.09 -50.51 -24.85
C ASP A 514 3.07 -49.97 -25.92
N THR A 515 4.26 -50.58 -25.97
CA THR A 515 5.13 -50.76 -27.15
C THR A 515 5.69 -49.53 -27.90
N ALA A 516 6.60 -49.79 -28.86
CA ALA A 516 7.41 -48.77 -29.54
C ALA A 516 7.44 -48.93 -31.07
N ALA A 517 7.34 -47.80 -31.77
CA ALA A 517 7.83 -47.61 -33.14
C ALA A 517 8.09 -46.10 -33.36
N GLY A 518 9.13 -45.74 -34.12
CA GLY A 518 9.50 -44.33 -34.38
C GLY A 518 9.56 -44.00 -35.86
N VAL A 519 9.31 -42.72 -36.21
CA VAL A 519 9.41 -42.16 -37.57
C VAL A 519 9.92 -40.70 -37.47
N ASN A 520 10.92 -40.35 -38.28
CA ASN A 520 11.30 -38.96 -38.57
C ASN A 520 10.51 -38.45 -39.79
N VAL A 521 10.12 -37.16 -39.82
CA VAL A 521 10.02 -36.33 -41.04
C VAL A 521 10.34 -34.86 -40.67
N ASP A 522 10.95 -34.14 -41.61
CA ASP A 522 11.51 -32.79 -41.51
C ASP A 522 10.51 -31.62 -41.65
N ASP A 523 10.76 -30.56 -40.86
CA ASP A 523 11.00 -29.15 -41.24
C ASP A 523 9.96 -28.29 -42.03
N ASP A 524 10.28 -26.98 -42.05
CA ASP A 524 9.90 -25.89 -42.96
C ASP A 524 8.49 -25.26 -42.87
N ARG A 525 8.44 -24.03 -42.33
CA ARG A 525 7.46 -22.99 -42.71
C ARG A 525 8.09 -21.60 -42.75
N GLN A 526 8.12 -21.02 -43.95
CA GLN A 526 8.68 -19.71 -44.24
C GLN A 526 7.82 -18.55 -43.71
N VAL A 527 8.47 -17.42 -43.42
CA VAL A 527 7.86 -16.15 -43.00
C VAL A 527 7.80 -15.18 -44.17
N PHE A 528 6.71 -14.41 -44.29
CA PHE A 528 6.63 -13.23 -45.16
C PHE A 528 6.32 -11.96 -44.36
N SER A 529 7.01 -10.87 -44.69
CA SER A 529 6.86 -9.54 -44.08
C SER A 529 6.32 -8.52 -45.10
N PRO A 530 5.62 -7.48 -44.62
CA PRO A 530 6.03 -6.08 -44.90
C PRO A 530 5.93 -5.20 -43.62
N SER A 531 6.79 -4.23 -43.27
CA SER A 531 7.53 -3.15 -43.97
C SER A 531 6.81 -1.78 -44.04
N SER A 532 7.02 -0.97 -42.99
CA SER A 532 7.30 0.49 -42.95
C SER A 532 6.69 1.51 -43.95
N SER A 533 6.32 2.72 -43.47
CA SER A 533 7.15 3.96 -43.56
C SER A 533 6.39 5.32 -43.46
N LEU A 534 7.14 6.42 -43.17
CA LEU A 534 6.82 7.88 -43.37
C LEU A 534 5.70 8.53 -42.48
N PHE A 535 5.61 9.83 -42.15
CA PHE A 535 6.36 11.12 -42.35
C PHE A 535 6.38 11.91 -40.99
N SER A 536 7.45 12.57 -40.51
CA SER A 536 8.01 13.94 -40.78
C SER A 536 7.38 15.17 -40.05
N GLU A 537 8.22 15.78 -39.20
CA GLU A 537 8.43 17.22 -38.86
C GLU A 537 7.32 18.29 -38.78
N ARG A 538 7.29 19.04 -37.66
CA ARG A 538 7.59 20.49 -37.64
C ARG A 538 7.92 21.04 -36.24
N ALA A 539 8.50 22.25 -36.16
CA ALA A 539 8.94 22.90 -34.91
C ALA A 539 8.78 24.44 -34.93
N GLY A 540 8.79 25.06 -33.74
CA GLY A 540 8.90 26.52 -33.50
C GLY A 540 8.15 27.02 -32.25
N THR A 541 8.35 28.24 -31.75
CA THR A 541 9.53 28.81 -31.03
C THR A 541 9.17 30.20 -30.43
N PHE A 542 9.91 30.65 -29.40
CA PHE A 542 9.95 32.02 -28.81
C PHE A 542 8.82 32.53 -27.86
N SER A 543 9.14 33.66 -27.19
CA SER A 543 8.54 34.27 -25.97
C SER A 543 8.62 35.81 -26.13
N PRO A 544 8.80 36.70 -25.10
CA PRO A 544 8.34 36.78 -23.68
C PRO A 544 7.71 38.17 -23.32
N MET A 545 7.24 38.37 -22.06
CA MET A 545 7.20 39.61 -21.20
C MET A 545 6.09 39.46 -20.11
N SER A 546 6.20 39.86 -18.83
CA SER A 546 6.54 41.15 -18.14
C SER A 546 5.38 42.17 -18.16
N LEU A 547 5.09 43.01 -17.14
CA LEU A 547 5.91 43.55 -16.03
C LEU A 547 5.04 44.19 -14.90
N THR A 548 5.53 44.25 -13.63
CA THR A 548 5.20 45.30 -12.58
C THR A 548 3.76 45.44 -12.01
N SER A 549 3.45 46.10 -10.86
CA SER A 549 4.23 46.82 -9.80
C SER A 549 3.38 47.24 -8.55
N GLN A 550 3.99 47.21 -7.34
CA GLN A 550 3.92 48.27 -6.27
C GLN A 550 2.55 48.56 -5.55
N ILE A 551 2.41 49.24 -4.37
CA ILE A 551 3.32 49.81 -3.33
C ILE A 551 2.61 50.04 -1.96
N THR A 552 3.36 50.05 -0.82
CA THR A 552 3.10 50.61 0.56
C THR A 552 1.79 50.31 1.33
N SER A 553 1.76 49.84 2.60
CA SER A 553 2.14 50.47 3.92
C SER A 553 1.01 51.34 4.55
N SER A 554 0.87 51.67 5.85
CA SER A 554 1.60 51.39 7.12
C SER A 554 0.89 52.05 8.35
N TYR A 555 1.35 51.77 9.60
CA TYR A 555 1.05 52.48 10.89
C TYR A 555 -0.39 52.31 11.49
N VAL A 556 -0.68 52.43 12.81
CA VAL A 556 0.08 52.20 14.09
C VAL A 556 -0.86 52.30 15.32
N ALA A 557 -0.39 51.89 16.51
CA ALA A 557 -0.93 52.14 17.87
C ALA A 557 -2.31 51.49 18.22
N THR A 558 -2.61 50.86 19.36
CA THR A 558 -2.29 51.00 20.81
C THR A 558 -2.91 52.22 21.52
N THR A 559 -3.84 51.97 22.47
CA THR A 559 -3.77 52.40 23.90
C THR A 559 -5.01 51.94 24.71
N THR A 560 -4.79 51.53 25.99
CA THR A 560 -5.61 51.68 27.24
C THR A 560 -7.15 51.73 27.22
N GLY A 561 -7.89 51.22 28.23
CA GLY A 561 -7.50 50.53 29.48
C GLY A 561 -8.56 50.63 30.61
N GLU A 562 -8.42 49.78 31.62
CA GLU A 562 -8.92 49.84 33.04
C GLU A 562 -10.38 50.26 33.40
N GLY A 563 -11.01 49.53 34.34
CA GLY A 563 -12.21 50.02 35.06
C GLY A 563 -13.13 48.96 35.72
N SER A 564 -12.93 48.68 37.01
CA SER A 564 -13.88 47.98 37.93
C SER A 564 -14.66 49.04 38.77
N PRO A 565 -15.50 48.75 39.82
CA PRO A 565 -15.93 47.46 40.42
C PRO A 565 -17.43 47.40 40.91
N ALA A 566 -17.75 46.33 41.68
CA ALA A 566 -18.72 46.30 42.81
C ALA A 566 -20.26 46.34 42.54
N SER A 567 -21.16 45.83 43.41
CA SER A 567 -21.08 44.80 44.49
C SER A 567 -22.48 44.49 45.10
N ASN A 568 -22.61 43.38 45.86
CA ASN A 568 -23.58 43.13 46.96
C ASN A 568 -25.09 42.97 46.61
N SER A 569 -25.97 42.36 47.44
CA SER A 569 -25.92 41.30 48.49
C SER A 569 -27.39 41.00 48.94
N SER A 570 -27.81 40.18 49.93
CA SER A 570 -27.23 39.21 50.91
C SER A 570 -28.37 38.45 51.63
N GLY A 571 -28.17 37.17 51.97
CA GLY A 571 -28.70 36.57 53.22
C GLY A 571 -29.94 35.65 53.15
N ASP A 572 -30.25 34.85 54.19
CA ASP A 572 -29.45 34.43 55.37
C ASP A 572 -30.09 33.22 56.12
N GLN A 573 -29.36 32.61 57.07
CA GLN A 573 -29.77 31.62 58.10
C GLN A 573 -30.10 30.18 57.63
N GLY A 574 -29.69 29.09 58.31
CA GLY A 574 -28.72 29.01 59.43
C GLY A 574 -28.62 27.62 60.08
N SER A 575 -27.38 27.15 60.33
CA SER A 575 -26.88 26.23 61.41
C SER A 575 -27.76 25.06 61.92
N SER A 576 -27.27 23.83 62.11
CA SER A 576 -25.91 23.24 62.12
C SER A 576 -26.00 21.69 61.94
N ALA A 577 -25.01 20.79 62.09
CA ALA A 577 -23.70 20.83 62.77
C ALA A 577 -22.66 19.82 62.19
N LEU A 578 -21.75 19.35 63.05
CA LEU A 578 -20.54 18.55 62.80
C LEU A 578 -20.77 17.07 62.40
N GLY A 579 -19.93 16.58 61.48
CA GLY A 579 -19.68 15.15 61.27
C GLY A 579 -18.77 14.89 60.05
N THR A 580 -17.46 14.70 60.26
CA THR A 580 -16.47 14.57 59.17
C THR A 580 -16.28 13.13 58.68
N SER A 581 -16.58 12.87 57.41
CA SER A 581 -15.87 11.87 56.60
C SER A 581 -15.90 12.25 55.11
N VAL A 582 -14.92 11.80 54.34
CA VAL A 582 -14.90 11.94 52.87
C VAL A 582 -15.56 10.70 52.27
N ALA A 583 -16.54 10.91 51.38
CA ALA A 583 -17.24 9.84 50.66
C ALA A 583 -17.22 10.11 49.14
N SER A 584 -17.06 9.03 48.36
CA SER A 584 -16.96 9.06 46.90
C SER A 584 -18.33 9.16 46.21
N PRO A 585 -18.41 9.63 44.95
CA PRO A 585 -19.65 9.62 44.17
C PRO A 585 -20.19 8.19 43.91
N PRO A 586 -21.51 8.05 43.62
CA PRO A 586 -22.23 6.78 43.70
C PRO A 586 -21.93 5.80 42.54
N GLN A 587 -22.27 4.54 42.78
CA GLN A 587 -22.02 3.41 41.88
C GLN A 587 -23.01 3.35 40.71
N THR A 588 -22.53 2.91 39.55
CA THR A 588 -23.37 2.54 38.40
C THR A 588 -23.98 1.16 38.62
N GLU A 589 -25.30 1.02 38.51
CA GLU A 589 -25.96 -0.29 38.65
C GLU A 589 -25.60 -1.23 37.48
N LEU A 590 -25.14 -2.43 37.81
CA LEU A 590 -24.75 -3.46 36.86
C LEU A 590 -25.94 -4.35 36.53
N PHE A 591 -26.54 -4.18 35.35
CA PHE A 591 -27.63 -5.04 34.87
C PHE A 591 -27.16 -6.48 34.60
N ILE A 592 -27.29 -7.34 35.61
CA ILE A 592 -27.12 -8.80 35.49
C ILE A 592 -28.44 -9.40 34.98
N LEU A 593 -28.40 -10.11 33.85
CA LEU A 593 -29.50 -10.96 33.39
C LEU A 593 -28.95 -12.32 32.93
N SER A 594 -29.63 -13.38 33.40
CA SER A 594 -29.20 -14.78 33.26
C SER A 594 -29.34 -15.33 31.84
N ALA A 595 -28.54 -16.35 31.51
CA ALA A 595 -28.66 -17.08 30.24
C ALA A 595 -29.95 -17.92 30.17
N PRO A 596 -30.67 -17.97 29.02
CA PRO A 596 -31.80 -18.86 28.84
C PRO A 596 -31.33 -20.31 28.60
N ASN A 597 -31.55 -21.20 29.57
CA ASN A 597 -31.29 -22.63 29.42
C ASN A 597 -32.45 -23.33 28.68
N SER A 598 -32.51 -23.24 27.35
CA SER A 598 -33.13 -24.25 26.45
C SER A 598 -33.07 -23.83 24.97
N PRO A 599 -32.93 -24.77 24.02
CA PRO A 599 -33.16 -24.49 22.61
C PRO A 599 -34.68 -24.34 22.34
N PRO A 600 -35.11 -23.41 21.48
CA PRO A 600 -36.51 -23.28 21.11
C PRO A 600 -37.00 -24.53 20.34
N GLN A 601 -38.23 -24.95 20.62
CA GLN A 601 -38.81 -26.17 20.04
C GLN A 601 -39.04 -26.00 18.52
N SER A 602 -38.77 -27.08 17.77
CA SER A 602 -38.88 -27.09 16.32
C SER A 602 -40.34 -27.05 15.85
N SER A 603 -40.82 -25.87 15.48
CA SER A 603 -42.00 -25.74 14.61
C SER A 603 -41.67 -26.36 13.26
N GLN A 604 -42.31 -27.49 12.90
CA GLN A 604 -42.09 -28.18 11.64
C GLN A 604 -42.71 -27.39 10.47
N MET A 605 -42.02 -26.34 10.02
CA MET A 605 -42.32 -25.72 8.73
C MET A 605 -41.76 -26.63 7.64
N THR A 606 -42.64 -27.31 6.90
CA THR A 606 -42.27 -28.25 5.85
C THR A 606 -41.52 -27.51 4.74
N ILE A 607 -40.20 -27.69 4.66
CA ILE A 607 -39.39 -27.16 3.58
C ILE A 607 -39.84 -27.85 2.29
N ILE A 608 -40.46 -27.09 1.38
CA ILE A 608 -40.76 -27.56 0.03
C ILE A 608 -39.44 -27.54 -0.76
N ILE A 609 -38.63 -28.57 -0.52
CA ILE A 609 -37.51 -28.92 -1.40
C ILE A 609 -38.12 -29.25 -2.77
N PRO A 610 -37.69 -28.63 -3.88
CA PRO A 610 -38.17 -28.97 -5.21
C PRO A 610 -38.07 -30.48 -5.45
N GLN A 611 -39.16 -31.13 -5.88
CA GLN A 611 -39.27 -32.60 -5.93
C GLN A 611 -38.41 -33.28 -7.01
N ASN A 612 -37.39 -32.62 -7.54
CA ASN A 612 -36.47 -33.17 -8.53
C ASN A 612 -35.05 -33.25 -7.94
N LYS A 613 -34.82 -34.28 -7.11
CA LYS A 613 -33.48 -34.58 -6.56
C LYS A 613 -32.44 -34.84 -7.64
N ASP A 614 -32.88 -35.33 -8.80
CA ASP A 614 -32.02 -35.75 -9.89
C ASP A 614 -31.50 -34.55 -10.72
N ALA A 615 -32.12 -33.37 -10.58
CA ALA A 615 -31.66 -32.12 -11.19
C ALA A 615 -30.60 -31.36 -10.36
N LEU A 616 -30.50 -31.62 -9.05
CA LEU A 616 -29.55 -30.95 -8.14
C LEU A 616 -28.09 -31.45 -8.26
N LEU A 617 -27.82 -32.38 -9.19
CA LEU A 617 -26.63 -33.27 -9.15
C LEU A 617 -25.86 -33.36 -10.47
N SER A 618 -26.18 -32.56 -11.48
CA SER A 618 -25.54 -32.63 -12.81
C SER A 618 -24.08 -32.13 -12.83
N LEU A 619 -23.69 -31.27 -11.88
CA LEU A 619 -22.39 -30.59 -11.83
C LEU A 619 -21.59 -30.82 -10.54
N TYR A 620 -22.20 -31.36 -9.47
CA TYR A 620 -21.55 -31.53 -8.18
C TYR A 620 -22.12 -32.69 -7.36
N VAL A 621 -21.28 -33.32 -6.54
CA VAL A 621 -21.68 -34.37 -5.57
C VAL A 621 -21.68 -33.74 -4.17
N PRO A 622 -22.85 -33.51 -3.54
CA PRO A 622 -22.94 -32.81 -2.26
C PRO A 622 -22.42 -33.65 -1.10
N THR A 623 -21.56 -33.05 -0.28
CA THR A 623 -21.16 -33.57 1.02
C THR A 623 -22.25 -33.31 2.07
N GLU A 624 -22.22 -34.06 3.17
CA GLU A 624 -23.10 -33.83 4.33
C GLU A 624 -22.95 -32.40 4.87
N GLU A 625 -21.71 -31.90 4.99
CA GLU A 625 -21.40 -30.51 5.36
C GLU A 625 -22.03 -29.48 4.42
N SER A 626 -21.90 -29.65 3.11
CA SER A 626 -22.48 -28.73 2.12
C SER A 626 -24.01 -28.70 2.21
N SER A 627 -24.63 -29.83 2.58
CA SER A 627 -26.07 -29.93 2.80
C SER A 627 -26.53 -29.19 4.05
N VAL A 628 -25.75 -29.25 5.14
CA VAL A 628 -25.99 -28.46 6.37
C VAL A 628 -25.84 -26.97 6.12
N LEU A 629 -24.78 -26.55 5.42
CA LEU A 629 -24.53 -25.15 5.07
C LEU A 629 -25.61 -24.58 4.13
N LEU A 630 -26.11 -25.37 3.17
CA LEU A 630 -27.22 -24.97 2.29
C LEU A 630 -28.55 -24.87 3.05
N SER A 631 -28.79 -25.77 4.01
CA SER A 631 -29.93 -25.69 4.92
C SER A 631 -29.87 -24.42 5.80
N HIS A 632 -28.69 -24.09 6.34
CA HIS A 632 -28.46 -22.85 7.09
C HIS A 632 -28.69 -21.59 6.23
N TYR A 633 -28.31 -21.64 4.95
CA TYR A 633 -28.51 -20.54 4.01
C TYR A 633 -30.00 -20.19 3.86
N PHE A 634 -30.81 -21.19 3.52
CA PHE A 634 -32.25 -20.99 3.31
C PHE A 634 -33.05 -20.87 4.63
N SER A 635 -32.56 -21.33 5.78
CA SER A 635 -33.26 -21.14 7.05
C SER A 635 -32.98 -19.78 7.70
N LEU A 636 -31.75 -19.25 7.61
CA LEU A 636 -31.34 -18.03 8.32
C LEU A 636 -30.74 -16.94 7.43
N ILE A 637 -29.79 -17.26 6.55
CA ILE A 637 -29.04 -16.22 5.79
C ILE A 637 -29.96 -15.40 4.88
N CYS A 638 -30.91 -16.03 4.19
CA CYS A 638 -31.91 -15.34 3.36
C CYS A 638 -32.78 -14.32 4.13
N ARG A 639 -32.95 -14.51 5.44
CA ARG A 639 -33.77 -13.68 6.35
C ARG A 639 -32.97 -12.54 7.01
N ILE A 640 -31.65 -12.72 7.13
CA ILE A 640 -30.71 -11.67 7.60
C ILE A 640 -30.32 -10.74 6.44
N ASN A 641 -30.25 -11.24 5.20
CA ASN A 641 -29.87 -10.46 4.02
C ASN A 641 -31.05 -9.86 3.24
N SER A 642 -32.26 -9.85 3.81
CA SER A 642 -33.46 -9.31 3.16
C SER A 642 -34.37 -8.60 4.15
N SER A 643 -35.03 -7.53 3.72
CA SER A 643 -36.08 -6.83 4.47
C SER A 643 -37.40 -7.59 4.51
N PHE A 644 -37.61 -8.59 3.65
CA PHE A 644 -38.80 -9.47 3.65
C PHE A 644 -38.42 -10.93 3.37
N ASP A 645 -39.15 -11.86 3.95
CA ASP A 645 -38.80 -13.29 3.98
C ASP A 645 -40.02 -14.15 3.61
N SER A 646 -40.22 -14.30 2.30
CA SER A 646 -41.28 -15.06 1.62
C SER A 646 -40.72 -15.83 0.42
N GLU A 647 -41.53 -16.67 -0.23
CA GLU A 647 -41.14 -17.34 -1.49
C GLU A 647 -40.80 -16.38 -2.65
N ASN A 648 -41.26 -15.13 -2.57
CA ASN A 648 -40.94 -14.09 -3.56
C ASN A 648 -39.58 -13.43 -3.32
N ASN A 649 -38.91 -13.66 -2.18
CA ASN A 649 -37.59 -13.09 -1.88
C ASN A 649 -36.53 -13.60 -2.89
N PRO A 650 -35.87 -12.73 -3.69
CA PRO A 650 -34.78 -13.11 -4.59
C PRO A 650 -33.63 -13.91 -3.96
N PHE A 651 -33.28 -13.69 -2.69
CA PHE A 651 -32.28 -14.50 -1.97
C PHE A 651 -32.68 -15.97 -1.84
N ARG A 652 -33.99 -16.25 -1.86
CA ARG A 652 -34.54 -17.60 -1.97
C ARG A 652 -34.70 -17.98 -3.44
N ASN A 653 -35.55 -17.26 -4.17
CA ASN A 653 -36.12 -17.65 -5.46
C ASN A 653 -35.16 -17.55 -6.65
N GLN A 654 -34.36 -16.48 -6.73
CA GLN A 654 -33.41 -16.31 -7.82
C GLN A 654 -32.13 -17.08 -7.54
N ILE A 655 -31.61 -17.03 -6.31
CA ILE A 655 -30.39 -17.75 -5.96
C ILE A 655 -30.60 -19.27 -5.99
N SER A 656 -31.77 -19.82 -5.58
CA SER A 656 -32.03 -21.26 -5.69
C SER A 656 -32.11 -21.79 -7.12
N LYS A 657 -32.30 -20.91 -8.12
CA LYS A 657 -32.15 -21.24 -9.54
C LYS A 657 -30.67 -21.20 -9.93
N LEU A 658 -29.99 -20.09 -9.66
CA LEU A 658 -28.61 -19.87 -10.07
C LEU A 658 -27.61 -20.87 -9.48
N ILE A 659 -27.83 -21.41 -8.27
CA ILE A 659 -26.92 -22.41 -7.68
C ILE A 659 -26.87 -23.76 -8.43
N ASN A 660 -27.87 -24.08 -9.28
CA ASN A 660 -27.85 -25.32 -10.07
C ASN A 660 -26.96 -25.18 -11.30
N ASP A 661 -26.94 -23.98 -11.91
CA ASP A 661 -26.27 -23.70 -13.17
C ASP A 661 -24.91 -22.97 -12.99
N SER A 662 -24.63 -22.43 -11.80
CA SER A 662 -23.43 -21.66 -11.48
C SER A 662 -22.71 -22.17 -10.23
N PRO A 663 -21.53 -22.81 -10.38
CA PRO A 663 -20.67 -23.18 -9.26
C PRO A 663 -20.19 -21.98 -8.43
N LEU A 664 -20.10 -20.79 -9.05
CA LEU A 664 -19.75 -19.54 -8.37
C LEU A 664 -20.81 -19.20 -7.32
N MET A 665 -22.08 -19.17 -7.73
CA MET A 665 -23.20 -18.87 -6.83
C MET A 665 -23.34 -19.93 -5.74
N PHE A 666 -23.09 -21.21 -6.05
CA PHE A 666 -23.07 -22.29 -5.07
C PHE A 666 -22.00 -22.07 -3.98
N TYR A 667 -20.74 -21.80 -4.35
CA TYR A 667 -19.69 -21.55 -3.36
C TYR A 667 -19.83 -20.20 -2.64
N CYS A 668 -20.43 -19.18 -3.26
CA CYS A 668 -20.83 -17.95 -2.56
C CYS A 668 -21.79 -18.27 -1.41
N VAL A 669 -22.87 -19.02 -1.70
CA VAL A 669 -23.87 -19.45 -0.71
C VAL A 669 -23.23 -20.23 0.45
N LEU A 670 -22.34 -21.19 0.15
CA LEU A 670 -21.65 -21.97 1.19
C LEU A 670 -20.70 -21.11 2.03
N SER A 671 -19.95 -20.18 1.43
CA SER A 671 -19.08 -19.25 2.16
C SER A 671 -19.87 -18.32 3.08
N MET A 672 -21.02 -17.78 2.63
CA MET A 672 -21.89 -16.93 3.45
C MET A 672 -22.45 -17.67 4.67
N SER A 673 -22.87 -18.92 4.49
CA SER A 673 -23.33 -19.78 5.60
C SER A 673 -22.20 -20.16 6.56
N ALA A 674 -21.05 -20.56 6.03
CA ALA A 674 -19.89 -20.94 6.83
C ALA A 674 -19.43 -19.76 7.69
N ALA A 675 -19.25 -18.58 7.09
CA ALA A 675 -18.83 -17.35 7.78
C ALA A 675 -19.78 -16.98 8.93
N HIS A 676 -21.10 -16.99 8.68
CA HIS A 676 -22.09 -16.69 9.72
C HIS A 676 -22.09 -17.72 10.86
N LEU A 677 -22.04 -19.02 10.55
CA LEU A 677 -21.94 -20.05 11.60
C LEU A 677 -20.64 -19.93 12.39
N HIS A 678 -19.57 -19.45 11.73
CA HIS A 678 -18.26 -19.36 12.32
C HIS A 678 -18.07 -18.21 13.33
N GLN A 679 -18.95 -17.21 13.35
CA GLN A 679 -18.90 -16.10 14.32
C GLN A 679 -19.07 -16.52 15.80
N TYR A 680 -19.18 -17.81 16.09
CA TYR A 680 -19.38 -18.40 17.41
C TYR A 680 -18.32 -19.45 17.81
N ASP A 681 -17.33 -19.74 16.95
CA ASP A 681 -16.25 -20.71 17.18
C ASP A 681 -14.89 -20.14 16.68
N ASN A 682 -13.76 -20.80 16.93
CA ASN A 682 -12.41 -20.30 16.66
C ASN A 682 -11.70 -20.93 15.43
N ASN A 683 -12.28 -21.96 14.82
CA ASN A 683 -11.70 -22.72 13.69
C ASN A 683 -12.03 -22.13 12.29
N THR A 684 -11.46 -20.98 11.94
CA THR A 684 -11.83 -20.19 10.74
C THR A 684 -11.62 -20.88 9.39
N THR A 685 -10.88 -22.00 9.37
CA THR A 685 -10.44 -22.78 8.21
C THR A 685 -11.55 -23.04 7.17
N ILE A 686 -12.72 -23.49 7.62
CA ILE A 686 -13.82 -23.92 6.73
C ILE A 686 -14.41 -22.73 5.95
N SER A 687 -14.50 -21.56 6.57
CA SER A 687 -15.06 -20.37 5.94
C SER A 687 -14.19 -19.89 4.78
N PHE A 688 -12.88 -19.82 5.03
CA PHE A 688 -11.89 -19.47 4.03
C PHE A 688 -11.79 -20.50 2.90
N GLU A 689 -12.03 -21.79 3.16
CA GLU A 689 -12.04 -22.83 2.11
C GLU A 689 -13.15 -22.58 1.09
N TYR A 690 -14.40 -22.37 1.54
CA TYR A 690 -15.51 -22.07 0.63
C TYR A 690 -15.36 -20.69 -0.04
N GLN A 691 -14.79 -19.69 0.66
CA GLN A 691 -14.47 -18.40 0.05
C GLN A 691 -13.41 -18.54 -1.06
N ALA A 692 -12.35 -19.32 -0.84
CA ALA A 692 -11.30 -19.57 -1.82
C ALA A 692 -11.82 -20.34 -3.05
N ARG A 693 -12.73 -21.32 -2.87
CA ARG A 693 -13.41 -22.00 -3.98
C ARG A 693 -14.25 -21.04 -4.82
N ALA A 694 -15.01 -20.15 -4.17
CA ALA A 694 -15.80 -19.13 -4.87
C ALA A 694 -14.90 -18.14 -5.66
N LEU A 695 -13.78 -17.70 -5.07
CA LEU A 695 -12.79 -16.85 -5.75
C LEU A 695 -12.11 -17.53 -6.94
N SER A 696 -11.85 -18.84 -6.83
CA SER A 696 -11.29 -19.65 -7.93
C SER A 696 -12.27 -19.75 -9.12
N GLN A 697 -13.55 -20.03 -8.84
CA GLN A 697 -14.57 -20.03 -9.89
C GLN A 697 -14.77 -18.63 -10.49
N LEU A 698 -14.77 -17.58 -9.66
CA LEU A 698 -14.86 -16.20 -10.14
C LEU A 698 -13.73 -15.86 -11.13
N SER A 699 -12.49 -16.26 -10.84
CA SER A 699 -11.36 -16.11 -11.77
C SER A 699 -11.60 -16.83 -13.11
N THR A 700 -12.19 -18.02 -13.05
CA THR A 700 -12.53 -18.85 -14.21
C THR A 700 -13.63 -18.21 -15.06
N ASP A 701 -14.71 -17.74 -14.44
CA ASP A 701 -15.85 -17.08 -15.09
C ASP A 701 -15.44 -15.72 -15.70
N LEU A 702 -14.53 -14.98 -15.05
CA LEU A 702 -13.93 -13.76 -15.62
C LEU A 702 -13.08 -14.05 -16.86
N SER A 703 -12.27 -15.11 -16.84
CA SER A 703 -11.40 -15.48 -17.97
C SER A 703 -12.21 -15.89 -19.20
N THR A 704 -13.28 -16.67 -19.02
CA THR A 704 -14.17 -17.13 -20.11
C THR A 704 -15.04 -16.00 -20.68
N THR A 705 -15.46 -15.05 -19.84
CA THR A 705 -16.19 -13.83 -20.26
C THR A 705 -15.38 -12.97 -21.26
N CYS A 706 -14.06 -13.13 -21.30
CA CYS A 706 -13.19 -12.42 -22.25
C CYS A 706 -13.03 -13.11 -23.62
N ILE A 707 -13.58 -14.32 -23.83
CA ILE A 707 -13.27 -15.17 -24.98
C ILE A 707 -14.54 -15.66 -25.70
N LEU A 708 -15.23 -14.76 -26.42
CA LEU A 708 -16.27 -15.13 -27.40
C LEU A 708 -16.15 -14.29 -28.69
N PRO A 709 -15.56 -14.83 -29.77
CA PRO A 709 -15.71 -14.27 -31.11
C PRO A 709 -17.06 -14.69 -31.72
N SER A 710 -17.83 -13.72 -32.21
CA SER A 710 -19.11 -13.97 -32.91
C SER A 710 -18.87 -14.65 -34.26
N GLN A 711 -19.55 -15.77 -34.52
CA GLN A 711 -19.59 -16.38 -35.86
C GLN A 711 -20.34 -15.47 -36.86
N PRO A 712 -19.84 -15.31 -38.10
CA PRO A 712 -20.58 -14.63 -39.15
C PRO A 712 -21.62 -15.57 -39.78
N THR A 713 -22.90 -15.29 -39.61
CA THR A 713 -23.97 -15.85 -40.45
C THR A 713 -24.28 -14.90 -41.61
N HIS A 714 -24.31 -15.43 -42.84
CA HIS A 714 -24.62 -14.64 -44.03
C HIS A 714 -26.11 -14.29 -44.11
N GLN A 715 -26.44 -13.00 -44.26
CA GLN A 715 -27.34 -12.50 -45.30
C GLN A 715 -27.29 -10.97 -45.41
N GLU A 716 -27.70 -10.44 -46.58
CA GLU A 716 -27.49 -9.06 -47.01
C GLU A 716 -28.76 -8.22 -46.85
N HIS A 717 -28.63 -6.96 -46.43
CA HIS A 717 -29.00 -5.79 -47.27
C HIS A 717 -28.65 -4.44 -46.60
N GLU A 718 -28.64 -3.37 -47.39
CA GLU A 718 -28.13 -2.05 -47.03
C GLU A 718 -29.19 -1.18 -46.32
N SER A 719 -28.76 -0.40 -45.31
CA SER A 719 -28.80 1.08 -45.40
C SER A 719 -28.12 1.78 -44.21
N THR A 720 -27.05 2.52 -44.52
CA THR A 720 -26.51 3.73 -43.85
C THR A 720 -26.76 3.97 -42.34
N GLU A 721 -25.75 3.72 -41.50
CA GLU A 721 -25.26 4.71 -40.52
C GLU A 721 -23.83 4.37 -40.03
N LEU A 722 -23.05 5.38 -39.61
CA LEU A 722 -21.61 5.25 -39.41
C LEU A 722 -21.25 4.86 -37.95
N SER A 723 -21.19 3.55 -37.67
CA SER A 723 -20.71 3.01 -36.39
C SER A 723 -19.64 1.94 -36.57
N GLY A 724 -18.56 2.02 -35.80
CA GLY A 724 -17.53 0.98 -35.75
C GLY A 724 -17.96 -0.23 -34.90
N PRO A 725 -17.45 -1.44 -35.17
CA PRO A 725 -17.88 -2.66 -34.46
C PRO A 725 -17.41 -2.67 -32.99
N SER A 726 -18.35 -2.46 -32.07
CA SER A 726 -18.10 -2.58 -30.63
C SER A 726 -17.99 -4.05 -30.20
N GLN A 727 -16.86 -4.43 -29.59
CA GLN A 727 -16.76 -5.72 -28.89
C GLN A 727 -17.65 -5.70 -27.64
N THR A 728 -18.79 -6.40 -27.69
CA THR A 728 -19.70 -6.54 -26.55
C THR A 728 -19.29 -7.70 -25.65
N THR A 729 -18.52 -7.40 -24.59
CA THR A 729 -18.09 -8.39 -23.58
C THR A 729 -19.28 -8.88 -22.75
N LEU A 730 -19.75 -10.11 -23.01
CA LEU A 730 -20.97 -10.69 -22.41
C LEU A 730 -20.82 -11.03 -20.93
N VAL A 731 -20.96 -10.01 -20.07
CA VAL A 731 -21.07 -10.16 -18.61
C VAL A 731 -22.41 -10.81 -18.26
N LYS A 732 -22.37 -11.98 -17.62
CA LYS A 732 -23.55 -12.70 -17.15
C LYS A 732 -24.08 -12.22 -15.79
N ASP A 733 -25.33 -12.56 -15.50
CA ASP A 733 -26.02 -12.24 -14.24
C ASP A 733 -25.39 -12.94 -13.03
N GLU A 734 -25.08 -14.25 -13.13
CA GLU A 734 -24.47 -15.01 -12.03
C GLU A 734 -23.06 -14.50 -11.67
N LEU A 735 -22.30 -14.05 -12.67
CA LEU A 735 -20.96 -13.50 -12.50
C LEU A 735 -21.01 -12.18 -11.73
N LEU A 736 -21.86 -11.25 -12.16
CA LEU A 736 -21.98 -9.94 -11.53
C LEU A 736 -22.56 -10.05 -10.11
N LEU A 737 -23.56 -10.91 -9.91
CA LEU A 737 -24.13 -11.17 -8.59
C LEU A 737 -23.13 -11.84 -7.64
N GLY A 738 -22.36 -12.83 -8.11
CA GLY A 738 -21.33 -13.51 -7.31
C GLY A 738 -20.25 -12.57 -6.79
N ILE A 739 -19.77 -11.63 -7.63
CA ILE A 739 -18.81 -10.58 -7.21
C ILE A 739 -19.42 -9.70 -6.12
N ILE A 740 -20.69 -9.33 -6.25
CA ILE A 740 -21.38 -8.48 -5.27
C ILE A 740 -21.52 -9.22 -3.93
N LEU A 741 -21.95 -10.49 -3.93
CA LEU A 741 -22.09 -11.28 -2.71
C LEU A 741 -20.73 -11.52 -2.02
N LEU A 742 -19.70 -11.94 -2.75
CA LEU A 742 -18.35 -12.14 -2.20
C LEU A 742 -17.74 -10.85 -1.65
N GLY A 743 -17.95 -9.73 -2.34
CA GLY A 743 -17.49 -8.43 -1.87
C GLY A 743 -18.22 -7.95 -0.62
N MET A 744 -19.53 -8.13 -0.55
CA MET A 744 -20.35 -7.77 0.62
C MET A 744 -20.06 -8.63 1.86
N THR A 745 -19.82 -9.94 1.69
CA THR A 745 -19.52 -10.86 2.81
C THR A 745 -18.03 -11.15 2.98
N SER A 746 -17.15 -10.41 2.30
CA SER A 746 -15.70 -10.41 2.54
C SER A 746 -15.38 -10.15 4.01
N ALA A 747 -16.01 -9.13 4.60
CA ALA A 747 -15.88 -8.76 6.01
C ALA A 747 -16.47 -9.78 7.00
N TRP A 748 -17.23 -10.78 6.54
CA TRP A 748 -17.71 -11.87 7.39
C TRP A 748 -16.67 -12.98 7.56
N ASN A 749 -15.69 -13.05 6.65
CA ASN A 749 -14.56 -14.00 6.68
C ASN A 749 -13.31 -13.35 7.27
N ASP A 750 -13.00 -12.12 6.83
CA ASP A 750 -11.88 -11.29 7.31
C ASP A 750 -12.35 -9.84 7.42
N ALA A 751 -12.58 -9.37 8.65
CA ALA A 751 -13.07 -8.01 8.91
C ALA A 751 -12.06 -6.91 8.52
N SER A 752 -10.78 -7.24 8.29
CA SER A 752 -9.80 -6.29 7.73
C SER A 752 -9.98 -6.09 6.21
N SER A 753 -10.79 -6.92 5.55
CA SER A 753 -11.07 -6.88 4.11
C SER A 753 -12.51 -6.41 3.81
N PRO A 754 -12.77 -5.09 3.70
CA PRO A 754 -14.11 -4.52 3.44
C PRO A 754 -14.57 -4.67 1.97
N GLY A 755 -14.08 -5.65 1.23
CA GLY A 755 -14.53 -5.97 -0.13
C GLY A 755 -14.18 -4.95 -1.23
N TYR A 756 -13.41 -3.90 -0.94
CA TYR A 756 -13.19 -2.78 -1.86
C TYR A 756 -12.58 -3.16 -3.23
N SER A 757 -11.74 -4.20 -3.27
CA SER A 757 -11.23 -4.78 -4.52
C SER A 757 -12.36 -5.28 -5.42
N HIS A 758 -13.28 -6.06 -4.85
CA HIS A 758 -14.49 -6.54 -5.53
C HIS A 758 -15.40 -5.37 -5.95
N LEU A 759 -15.54 -4.32 -5.12
CA LEU A 759 -16.37 -3.15 -5.45
C LEU A 759 -15.84 -2.39 -6.68
N ILE A 760 -14.51 -2.27 -6.82
CA ILE A 760 -13.89 -1.69 -8.02
C ILE A 760 -14.17 -2.59 -9.25
N GLY A 761 -14.08 -3.91 -9.11
CA GLY A 761 -14.36 -4.86 -10.19
C GLY A 761 -15.83 -4.83 -10.64
N SER A 762 -16.76 -4.92 -9.69
CA SER A 762 -18.20 -4.85 -9.97
C SER A 762 -18.59 -3.52 -10.61
N ARG A 763 -18.04 -2.37 -10.18
CA ARG A 763 -18.27 -1.07 -10.85
C ARG A 763 -17.95 -1.06 -12.35
N VAL A 764 -16.93 -1.81 -12.79
CA VAL A 764 -16.56 -1.88 -14.22
C VAL A 764 -17.53 -2.80 -14.96
N LEU A 765 -17.75 -4.00 -14.44
CA LEU A 765 -18.61 -5.01 -15.06
C LEU A 765 -20.09 -4.58 -15.08
N PHE A 766 -20.57 -3.94 -14.01
CA PHE A 766 -21.92 -3.40 -13.88
C PHE A 766 -22.22 -2.33 -14.95
N LYS A 767 -21.25 -1.49 -15.32
CA LYS A 767 -21.42 -0.51 -16.41
C LYS A 767 -21.62 -1.20 -17.76
N SER A 768 -20.78 -2.22 -18.05
CA SER A 768 -20.94 -3.03 -19.27
C SER A 768 -22.29 -3.73 -19.30
N TRP A 769 -22.64 -4.41 -18.20
CA TRP A 769 -23.89 -5.13 -18.00
C TRP A 769 -25.14 -4.23 -18.11
N MET A 770 -25.13 -3.04 -17.50
CA MET A 770 -26.19 -2.04 -17.68
C MET A 770 -26.35 -1.65 -19.14
N SER A 771 -25.25 -1.51 -19.87
CA SER A 771 -25.26 -1.13 -21.29
C SER A 771 -25.79 -2.24 -22.19
N MET A 772 -25.41 -3.50 -21.97
CA MET A 772 -25.92 -4.65 -22.74
C MET A 772 -27.42 -4.89 -22.49
N ASN A 773 -27.88 -4.72 -21.25
CA ASN A 773 -29.29 -4.84 -20.90
C ASN A 773 -30.11 -3.57 -21.25
N GLY A 774 -29.51 -2.55 -21.89
CA GLY A 774 -30.18 -1.32 -22.31
C GLY A 774 -30.60 -0.38 -21.17
N LEU A 775 -30.17 -0.64 -19.93
CA LEU A 775 -30.65 -0.01 -18.69
C LEU A 775 -30.10 1.41 -18.46
N ASN A 776 -29.36 1.97 -19.42
CA ASN A 776 -28.67 3.27 -19.30
C ASN A 776 -29.61 4.49 -19.26
N THR A 777 -30.91 4.35 -19.58
CA THR A 777 -31.86 5.47 -19.60
C THR A 777 -32.88 5.41 -18.45
N ALA A 778 -33.38 6.56 -18.01
CA ALA A 778 -34.39 6.63 -16.95
C ALA A 778 -35.75 6.00 -17.36
N ASN A 779 -36.02 5.86 -18.66
CA ASN A 779 -37.27 5.28 -19.19
C ASN A 779 -37.24 3.73 -19.23
N THR A 780 -36.06 3.11 -19.25
CA THR A 780 -35.89 1.65 -19.32
C THR A 780 -36.03 0.94 -17.97
N ALA A 781 -36.06 1.68 -16.85
CA ALA A 781 -36.11 1.09 -15.51
C ALA A 781 -37.37 0.25 -15.24
N SER A 782 -38.52 0.63 -15.81
CA SER A 782 -39.78 -0.12 -15.67
C SER A 782 -39.84 -1.44 -16.46
N ALA A 783 -38.82 -1.74 -17.27
CA ALA A 783 -38.72 -2.96 -18.07
C ALA A 783 -37.69 -3.98 -17.55
N MET A 784 -37.02 -3.71 -16.42
CA MET A 784 -36.06 -4.63 -15.82
C MET A 784 -36.68 -5.98 -15.46
N THR A 785 -35.96 -7.08 -15.64
CA THR A 785 -36.31 -8.40 -15.09
C THR A 785 -36.07 -8.48 -13.58
N ASP A 786 -36.65 -9.46 -12.89
CA ASP A 786 -36.52 -9.61 -11.43
C ASP A 786 -35.06 -9.80 -10.99
N ILE A 787 -34.26 -10.54 -11.76
CA ILE A 787 -32.82 -10.72 -11.52
C ILE A 787 -32.04 -9.42 -11.78
N GLN A 788 -32.39 -8.66 -12.82
CA GLN A 788 -31.80 -7.34 -13.05
C GLN A 788 -32.11 -6.38 -11.89
N ARG A 789 -33.36 -6.31 -11.41
CA ARG A 789 -33.73 -5.49 -10.24
C ARG A 789 -32.98 -5.92 -8.97
N PHE A 790 -32.77 -7.23 -8.79
CA PHE A 790 -32.00 -7.77 -7.65
C PHE A 790 -30.50 -7.40 -7.72
N ILE A 791 -29.87 -7.54 -8.89
CA ILE A 791 -28.47 -7.13 -9.12
C ILE A 791 -28.30 -5.61 -8.92
N VAL A 792 -29.14 -4.80 -9.57
CA VAL A 792 -29.13 -3.34 -9.47
C VAL A 792 -29.23 -2.89 -8.02
N SER A 793 -30.21 -3.39 -7.28
CA SER A 793 -30.43 -2.96 -5.90
C SER A 793 -29.40 -3.50 -4.91
N SER A 794 -28.78 -4.66 -5.17
CA SER A 794 -27.65 -5.16 -4.39
C SER A 794 -26.40 -4.30 -4.58
N MET A 795 -26.09 -3.90 -5.82
CA MET A 795 -24.97 -2.99 -6.10
C MET A 795 -25.19 -1.61 -5.47
N VAL A 796 -26.38 -1.03 -5.61
CA VAL A 796 -26.75 0.27 -5.01
C VAL A 796 -26.65 0.23 -3.49
N TYR A 797 -27.07 -0.86 -2.85
CA TYR A 797 -26.94 -1.03 -1.41
C TYR A 797 -25.48 -1.13 -0.95
N TRP A 798 -24.68 -1.96 -1.62
CA TRP A 798 -23.27 -2.12 -1.29
C TRP A 798 -22.48 -0.81 -1.43
N GLU A 799 -22.79 -0.01 -2.47
CA GLU A 799 -22.27 1.35 -2.62
C GLU A 799 -22.64 2.27 -1.46
N ALA A 800 -23.89 2.21 -0.98
CA ALA A 800 -24.33 2.97 0.18
C ALA A 800 -23.55 2.57 1.44
N LEU A 801 -23.37 1.27 1.70
CA LEU A 801 -22.54 0.77 2.81
C LEU A 801 -21.09 1.27 2.71
N SER A 802 -20.44 0.97 1.59
CA SER A 802 -19.01 1.23 1.38
C SER A 802 -18.67 2.72 1.45
N SER A 803 -19.59 3.60 1.08
CA SER A 803 -19.40 5.05 1.13
C SER A 803 -19.08 5.62 2.52
N PHE A 804 -19.49 4.95 3.60
CA PHE A 804 -19.18 5.38 4.98
C PHE A 804 -17.84 4.82 5.49
N VAL A 805 -17.34 3.75 4.89
CA VAL A 805 -16.14 3.01 5.34
C VAL A 805 -14.91 3.35 4.49
N VAL A 806 -15.10 3.57 3.18
CA VAL A 806 -14.03 3.73 2.19
C VAL A 806 -14.00 5.14 1.62
N ASP A 807 -12.80 5.71 1.44
CA ASP A 807 -12.64 7.00 0.76
C ASP A 807 -12.90 6.87 -0.75
N GLN A 808 -14.03 7.43 -1.19
CA GLN A 808 -14.44 7.51 -2.59
C GLN A 808 -15.02 8.89 -2.92
N ARG A 809 -15.02 9.28 -4.20
CA ARG A 809 -15.60 10.54 -4.64
C ARG A 809 -17.08 10.35 -4.91
N THR A 810 -17.87 11.40 -4.66
CA THR A 810 -19.24 11.53 -5.16
C THR A 810 -19.34 11.36 -6.69
N GLU A 811 -18.26 11.68 -7.41
CA GLU A 811 -18.13 11.42 -8.86
C GLU A 811 -18.12 9.93 -9.22
N ASP A 812 -17.54 9.06 -8.36
CA ASP A 812 -17.35 7.64 -8.67
C ASP A 812 -18.68 6.86 -8.66
N LEU A 813 -19.72 7.45 -8.04
CA LEU A 813 -21.11 6.97 -8.00
C LEU A 813 -21.97 7.41 -9.20
N ALA A 814 -21.47 8.29 -10.07
CA ALA A 814 -22.31 8.93 -11.10
C ALA A 814 -22.92 7.96 -12.13
N TYR A 815 -22.41 6.73 -12.23
CA TYR A 815 -22.98 5.69 -13.07
C TYR A 815 -24.34 5.16 -12.58
N LEU A 816 -24.75 5.52 -11.36
CA LEU A 816 -26.06 5.23 -10.79
C LEU A 816 -27.07 6.38 -10.99
N ASP A 817 -26.67 7.54 -11.54
CA ASP A 817 -27.53 8.73 -11.57
C ASP A 817 -28.72 8.63 -12.53
N CYS A 818 -28.67 7.70 -13.50
CA CYS A 818 -29.83 7.29 -14.31
C CYS A 818 -30.90 6.55 -13.48
N LEU A 819 -30.50 5.87 -12.39
CA LEU A 819 -31.38 5.15 -11.47
C LEU A 819 -31.89 6.04 -10.33
N ALA A 820 -31.15 7.10 -9.98
CA ALA A 820 -31.56 8.06 -8.94
C ALA A 820 -32.79 8.91 -9.33
N ASN A 821 -33.03 9.11 -10.63
CA ASN A 821 -34.08 10.00 -11.15
C ASN A 821 -35.29 9.25 -11.74
N GLN A 822 -35.52 7.99 -11.32
CA GLN A 822 -36.63 7.18 -11.81
C GLN A 822 -38.00 7.82 -11.49
N ARG A 823 -38.89 7.85 -12.48
CA ARG A 823 -40.29 8.25 -12.31
C ARG A 823 -41.14 6.98 -12.15
N TRP A 824 -42.02 6.96 -11.16
CA TRP A 824 -42.93 5.85 -10.90
C TRP A 824 -44.02 5.77 -11.98
N THR A 825 -43.79 5.00 -13.04
CA THR A 825 -44.68 4.85 -14.22
C THR A 825 -45.50 3.55 -14.25
N GLY A 826 -45.26 2.64 -13.31
CA GLY A 826 -45.93 1.35 -13.21
C GLY A 826 -45.76 0.73 -11.82
N THR A 827 -46.04 -0.57 -11.68
CA THR A 827 -45.88 -1.32 -10.43
C THR A 827 -44.42 -1.46 -10.02
N ILE A 828 -44.17 -1.53 -8.71
CA ILE A 828 -42.84 -1.47 -8.08
C ILE A 828 -42.64 -2.73 -7.24
N THR A 829 -41.79 -3.63 -7.70
CA THR A 829 -41.32 -4.80 -6.94
C THR A 829 -40.37 -4.36 -5.82
N PRO A 830 -40.62 -4.70 -4.54
CA PRO A 830 -39.68 -4.37 -3.46
C PRO A 830 -38.35 -5.13 -3.57
N SER A 831 -37.23 -4.42 -3.42
CA SER A 831 -35.89 -5.00 -3.30
C SER A 831 -35.64 -5.56 -1.88
N PRO A 832 -34.98 -6.72 -1.73
CA PRO A 832 -34.48 -7.23 -0.44
C PRO A 832 -33.68 -6.23 0.38
N TRP A 833 -32.79 -5.48 -0.27
CA TRP A 833 -31.85 -4.58 0.42
C TRP A 833 -32.36 -3.15 0.53
N THR A 834 -33.04 -2.66 -0.51
CA THR A 834 -33.40 -1.23 -0.63
C THR A 834 -34.91 -0.97 -0.54
N GLY A 835 -35.74 -2.01 -0.38
CA GLY A 835 -37.19 -1.91 -0.41
C GLY A 835 -37.69 -1.28 -1.73
N VAL A 836 -38.62 -0.34 -1.63
CA VAL A 836 -39.07 0.50 -2.77
C VAL A 836 -38.23 1.78 -2.94
N ALA A 837 -37.09 1.89 -2.25
CA ALA A 837 -36.35 3.13 -2.08
C ALA A 837 -34.94 3.09 -2.72
N THR A 838 -34.69 2.22 -3.71
CA THR A 838 -33.39 2.12 -4.42
C THR A 838 -32.82 3.49 -4.85
N PRO A 839 -33.61 4.46 -5.38
CA PRO A 839 -33.10 5.80 -5.68
C PRO A 839 -32.51 6.53 -4.46
N ILE A 840 -33.10 6.38 -3.27
CA ILE A 840 -32.65 7.08 -2.05
C ILE A 840 -31.33 6.52 -1.52
N PHE A 841 -31.04 5.23 -1.74
CA PHE A 841 -29.76 4.63 -1.38
C PHE A 841 -28.60 5.18 -2.21
N ILE A 842 -28.84 5.63 -3.45
CA ILE A 842 -27.83 6.30 -4.28
C ILE A 842 -27.49 7.68 -3.69
N HIS A 843 -28.50 8.40 -3.18
CA HIS A 843 -28.27 9.65 -2.43
C HIS A 843 -27.55 9.40 -1.10
N LEU A 844 -27.90 8.34 -0.36
CA LEU A 844 -27.21 7.92 0.87
C LEU A 844 -25.72 7.61 0.61
N ALA A 845 -25.40 6.93 -0.50
CA ALA A 845 -24.01 6.68 -0.93
C ALA A 845 -23.25 7.99 -1.20
N LYS A 846 -23.93 9.01 -1.75
CA LYS A 846 -23.34 10.35 -1.93
C LYS A 846 -23.14 11.07 -0.59
N VAL A 847 -24.04 10.92 0.38
CA VAL A 847 -23.88 11.48 1.74
C VAL A 847 -22.63 10.90 2.41
N GLY A 848 -22.48 9.58 2.47
CA GLY A 848 -21.30 8.94 3.10
C GLY A 848 -19.99 9.37 2.45
N SER A 849 -19.96 9.41 1.11
CA SER A 849 -18.81 9.89 0.33
C SER A 849 -18.42 11.34 0.67
N LEU A 850 -19.38 12.23 0.95
CA LEU A 850 -19.09 13.60 1.39
C LEU A 850 -18.57 13.65 2.84
N MET A 851 -19.08 12.80 3.74
CA MET A 851 -18.60 12.76 5.13
C MET A 851 -17.16 12.23 5.22
N ARG A 852 -16.81 11.22 4.41
CA ARG A 852 -15.42 10.77 4.24
C ARG A 852 -14.51 11.91 3.79
N LYS A 853 -14.90 12.69 2.78
CA LYS A 853 -14.14 13.89 2.36
C LYS A 853 -13.98 14.92 3.50
N LYS A 854 -15.03 15.23 4.27
CA LYS A 854 -14.96 16.15 5.44
C LYS A 854 -13.95 15.64 6.49
N ARG A 855 -13.96 14.34 6.80
CA ARG A 855 -13.03 13.70 7.74
C ARG A 855 -11.59 13.68 7.20
N ALA A 856 -11.39 13.41 5.92
CA ALA A 856 -10.06 13.45 5.29
C ALA A 856 -9.45 14.86 5.34
N LEU A 857 -10.26 15.90 5.10
CA LEU A 857 -9.84 17.31 5.14
C LEU A 857 -9.34 17.76 6.53
N ARG A 858 -9.95 17.24 7.62
CA ARG A 858 -9.50 17.48 9.01
C ARG A 858 -8.05 17.04 9.26
N ASN A 859 -7.59 16.01 8.56
CA ASN A 859 -6.28 15.38 8.82
C ASN A 859 -5.12 15.99 8.00
N ILE A 860 -5.36 17.09 7.26
CA ILE A 860 -4.34 17.77 6.44
C ILE A 860 -3.69 18.90 7.26
N SER A 861 -2.50 18.65 7.81
CA SER A 861 -1.84 19.54 8.79
C SER A 861 -0.34 19.83 8.54
N LEU A 862 0.22 19.41 7.40
CA LEU A 862 1.68 19.35 7.21
C LEU A 862 2.37 20.62 6.68
N PHE A 863 1.64 21.63 6.20
CA PHE A 863 2.25 22.82 5.58
C PHE A 863 1.54 24.13 5.95
N ARG A 864 2.33 25.19 6.18
CA ARG A 864 1.86 26.50 6.66
C ARG A 864 0.95 27.24 5.68
N ASP A 865 1.15 27.03 4.38
CA ASP A 865 0.35 27.64 3.32
C ASP A 865 -0.94 26.84 2.99
N SER A 866 -1.19 25.73 3.71
CA SER A 866 -2.29 24.81 3.41
C SER A 866 -3.69 25.34 3.81
N GLU A 867 -3.78 26.43 4.57
CA GLU A 867 -5.04 26.85 5.20
C GLU A 867 -6.05 27.39 4.18
N ALA A 868 -5.67 28.35 3.34
CA ALA A 868 -6.55 28.87 2.29
C ALA A 868 -7.02 27.80 1.30
N TYR A 869 -6.17 26.79 1.02
CA TYR A 869 -6.54 25.64 0.18
C TYR A 869 -7.51 24.67 0.88
N ARG A 870 -7.28 24.40 2.17
CA ARG A 870 -8.17 23.59 3.03
C ARG A 870 -9.55 24.25 3.13
N ASP A 871 -9.61 25.56 3.30
CA ASP A 871 -10.85 26.31 3.48
C ASP A 871 -11.63 26.43 2.16
N ALA A 872 -10.94 26.58 1.02
CA ALA A 872 -11.56 26.49 -0.32
C ALA A 872 -12.14 25.10 -0.61
N LEU A 873 -11.45 24.02 -0.20
CA LEU A 873 -11.99 22.66 -0.28
C LEU A 873 -13.19 22.45 0.65
N TYR A 874 -13.18 23.02 1.86
CA TYR A 874 -14.31 22.96 2.78
C TYR A 874 -15.54 23.67 2.21
N PHE A 875 -15.37 24.84 1.59
CA PHE A 875 -16.45 25.57 0.93
C PHE A 875 -17.12 24.73 -0.17
N GLN A 876 -16.34 24.06 -1.03
CA GLN A 876 -16.90 23.15 -2.04
C GLN A 876 -17.67 21.98 -1.41
N LEU A 877 -17.20 21.41 -0.28
CA LEU A 877 -17.93 20.34 0.42
C LEU A 877 -19.25 20.82 1.02
N VAL A 878 -19.34 22.09 1.44
CA VAL A 878 -20.58 22.71 1.92
C VAL A 878 -21.59 22.87 0.77
N GLU A 879 -21.14 23.31 -0.41
CA GLU A 879 -22.02 23.42 -1.59
C GLU A 879 -22.47 22.05 -2.12
N ASP A 880 -21.56 21.06 -2.23
CA ASP A 880 -21.90 19.67 -2.54
C ASP A 880 -22.98 19.13 -1.57
N ALA A 881 -22.86 19.43 -0.27
CA ALA A 881 -23.79 18.99 0.77
C ALA A 881 -25.16 19.69 0.68
N ARG A 882 -25.20 21.00 0.43
CA ARG A 882 -26.44 21.78 0.23
C ARG A 882 -27.22 21.31 -1.00
N ALA A 883 -26.53 21.06 -2.11
CA ALA A 883 -27.16 20.54 -3.32
C ALA A 883 -27.76 19.15 -3.09
N LEU A 884 -27.06 18.27 -2.37
CA LEU A 884 -27.56 16.95 -2.03
C LEU A 884 -28.75 17.00 -1.05
N GLU A 885 -28.74 17.93 -0.08
CA GLU A 885 -29.86 18.17 0.82
C GLU A 885 -31.14 18.53 0.03
N GLN A 886 -31.05 19.48 -0.91
CA GLN A 886 -32.20 19.91 -1.73
C GLN A 886 -32.80 18.76 -2.56
N VAL A 887 -31.95 17.90 -3.14
CA VAL A 887 -32.40 16.74 -3.91
C VAL A 887 -33.11 15.71 -3.00
N ILE A 888 -32.60 15.48 -1.80
CA ILE A 888 -33.23 14.59 -0.82
C ILE A 888 -34.60 15.13 -0.38
N LEU A 889 -34.69 16.43 -0.05
CA LEU A 889 -35.95 17.08 0.35
C LEU A 889 -36.98 17.10 -0.79
N GLY A 890 -36.55 16.98 -2.05
CA GLY A 890 -37.43 16.85 -3.21
C GLY A 890 -38.03 15.44 -3.42
N TRP A 891 -37.51 14.41 -2.74
CA TRP A 891 -37.93 13.02 -2.97
C TRP A 891 -39.34 12.72 -2.43
N ARG A 892 -40.05 11.80 -3.10
CA ARG A 892 -41.41 11.38 -2.71
C ARG A 892 -41.55 9.87 -2.73
N VAL A 893 -42.05 9.33 -1.62
CA VAL A 893 -42.42 7.92 -1.47
C VAL A 893 -43.49 7.55 -2.52
N PRO A 894 -43.40 6.38 -3.18
CA PRO A 894 -44.48 5.89 -4.04
C PRO A 894 -45.75 5.55 -3.24
N PHE A 895 -46.91 5.61 -3.90
CA PHE A 895 -48.18 5.20 -3.29
C PHE A 895 -48.24 3.69 -3.06
N VAL A 896 -48.91 3.25 -1.98
CA VAL A 896 -49.09 1.82 -1.64
C VAL A 896 -49.66 1.00 -2.81
N SER A 897 -50.61 1.58 -3.55
CA SER A 897 -51.26 0.95 -4.71
C SER A 897 -50.34 0.73 -5.93
N LEU A 898 -49.11 1.24 -5.90
CA LEU A 898 -48.07 0.98 -6.90
C LEU A 898 -47.06 -0.07 -6.44
N VAL A 899 -47.15 -0.59 -5.21
CA VAL A 899 -46.17 -1.54 -4.64
C VAL A 899 -46.73 -2.95 -4.68
N GLU A 900 -45.91 -3.91 -5.14
CA GLU A 900 -46.30 -5.33 -5.19
C GLU A 900 -46.25 -5.97 -3.79
N ASP A 901 -47.23 -6.81 -3.45
CA ASP A 901 -47.21 -7.55 -2.17
C ASP A 901 -46.05 -8.56 -2.20
N THR A 902 -45.09 -8.38 -1.28
CA THR A 902 -43.98 -9.30 -1.06
C THR A 902 -44.43 -10.72 -0.69
N GLY A 903 -45.65 -10.89 -0.20
CA GLY A 903 -46.17 -12.16 0.31
C GLY A 903 -45.65 -12.54 1.70
N ASP A 904 -44.77 -11.75 2.32
CA ASP A 904 -44.44 -11.90 3.74
C ASP A 904 -45.54 -11.21 4.58
N PRO A 905 -46.32 -11.94 5.39
CA PRO A 905 -47.35 -11.33 6.24
C PRO A 905 -46.79 -10.39 7.31
N ARG A 906 -45.46 -10.40 7.53
CA ARG A 906 -44.73 -9.50 8.45
C ARG A 906 -44.24 -8.22 7.77
N ALA A 907 -44.33 -8.11 6.44
CA ALA A 907 -44.04 -6.88 5.71
C ALA A 907 -45.25 -5.92 5.77
N PRO A 908 -45.06 -4.59 5.87
CA PRO A 908 -46.19 -3.68 6.06
C PRO A 908 -47.02 -3.53 4.78
N ARG A 909 -48.26 -4.03 4.84
CA ARG A 909 -49.24 -3.91 3.74
C ARG A 909 -49.87 -2.52 3.60
N ASN A 910 -49.65 -1.62 4.56
CA ASN A 910 -50.21 -0.26 4.56
C ASN A 910 -49.14 0.77 4.99
N ILE A 911 -48.53 1.46 4.02
CA ILE A 911 -47.68 2.64 4.29
C ILE A 911 -48.55 3.84 4.77
N SER A 912 -49.88 3.77 4.54
CA SER A 912 -50.88 4.78 4.91
C SER A 912 -51.54 4.58 6.29
N GLY A 913 -50.95 3.77 7.18
CA GLY A 913 -51.45 3.56 8.54
C GLY A 913 -51.15 4.75 9.47
N GLY A 914 -52.12 5.62 9.70
CA GLY A 914 -51.94 6.83 10.52
C GLY A 914 -52.04 6.60 12.04
N SER A 915 -50.93 6.79 12.75
CA SER A 915 -50.87 7.10 14.19
C SER A 915 -49.49 7.60 14.61
N HIS A 916 -48.43 6.89 14.21
CA HIS A 916 -47.03 7.29 14.39
C HIS A 916 -46.31 7.66 13.08
N ALA A 917 -46.99 7.54 11.93
CA ALA A 917 -46.47 7.93 10.61
C ALA A 917 -46.48 9.46 10.38
N ALA A 918 -46.31 10.26 11.43
CA ALA A 918 -45.93 11.65 11.29
C ALA A 918 -44.47 11.68 10.81
N ILE A 919 -44.26 11.87 9.50
CA ILE A 919 -43.00 12.42 9.02
C ILE A 919 -42.94 13.83 9.60
N VAL A 920 -42.24 13.99 10.74
CA VAL A 920 -42.08 15.30 11.35
C VAL A 920 -41.10 16.09 10.49
N TRP A 921 -41.64 16.70 9.45
CA TRP A 921 -41.05 17.83 8.73
C TRP A 921 -40.94 19.01 9.69
N LEU A 922 -40.03 18.92 10.67
CA LEU A 922 -39.48 20.08 11.33
C LEU A 922 -38.86 20.94 10.24
N PRO A 923 -39.33 22.18 10.00
CA PRO A 923 -38.74 23.05 9.01
C PRO A 923 -37.29 23.33 9.44
N SER A 924 -36.32 22.83 8.69
CA SER A 924 -34.89 22.86 9.07
C SER A 924 -34.23 24.25 9.00
N SER A 925 -35.06 25.32 8.99
CA SER A 925 -34.68 26.72 8.93
C SER A 925 -33.91 27.23 10.15
N SER A 926 -33.91 26.50 11.26
CA SER A 926 -33.16 26.82 12.49
C SER A 926 -31.71 26.29 12.50
N CYS A 927 -31.40 25.28 11.70
CA CYS A 927 -30.11 24.59 11.76
C CYS A 927 -29.09 25.24 10.82
N THR A 928 -28.01 25.80 11.38
CA THR A 928 -27.02 26.61 10.64
C THR A 928 -25.77 25.83 10.20
N GLU A 929 -25.48 24.65 10.76
CA GLU A 929 -24.36 23.79 10.31
C GLU A 929 -24.85 22.86 9.16
N PRO A 930 -24.28 22.96 7.94
CA PRO A 930 -24.83 22.28 6.76
C PRO A 930 -24.80 20.75 6.82
N PHE A 931 -23.86 20.16 7.55
CA PHE A 931 -23.67 18.72 7.64
C PHE A 931 -24.57 18.10 8.72
N GLN A 932 -24.79 18.78 9.86
CA GLN A 932 -25.85 18.42 10.81
C GLN A 932 -27.23 18.49 10.15
N LYS A 933 -27.47 19.53 9.34
CA LYS A 933 -28.72 19.70 8.57
C LYS A 933 -28.91 18.59 7.52
N LEU A 934 -27.85 18.22 6.79
CA LEU A 934 -27.86 17.07 5.87
C LEU A 934 -28.04 15.74 6.62
N TRP A 935 -27.45 15.54 7.80
CA TRP A 935 -27.63 14.33 8.60
C TRP A 935 -29.03 14.20 9.18
N LYS A 936 -29.62 15.28 9.72
CA LYS A 936 -31.04 15.32 10.12
C LYS A 936 -31.94 15.00 8.94
N THR A 937 -31.67 15.58 7.77
CA THR A 937 -32.37 15.27 6.51
C THR A 937 -32.20 13.82 6.07
N THR A 938 -31.04 13.20 6.36
CA THR A 938 -30.77 11.77 6.10
C THR A 938 -31.49 10.84 7.08
N LEU A 939 -31.70 11.26 8.34
CA LEU A 939 -32.53 10.56 9.33
C LEU A 939 -34.04 10.76 9.07
N ALA A 940 -34.43 11.93 8.54
CA ALA A 940 -35.78 12.27 8.12
C ALA A 940 -36.18 11.64 6.78
N LEU A 941 -35.28 10.90 6.13
CA LEU A 941 -35.58 10.15 4.91
C LEU A 941 -36.80 9.26 5.14
N PRO A 942 -37.86 9.37 4.32
CA PRO A 942 -39.06 8.57 4.48
C PRO A 942 -38.85 7.16 3.90
N PHE A 943 -37.92 6.43 4.51
CA PHE A 943 -37.89 4.97 4.44
C PHE A 943 -39.28 4.46 4.89
N PRO A 944 -39.91 3.53 4.17
CA PRO A 944 -41.15 2.93 4.64
C PRO A 944 -40.95 2.33 6.03
N ASN A 945 -41.97 2.48 6.91
CA ASN A 945 -41.99 1.89 8.26
C ASN A 945 -42.12 0.36 8.17
N ILE A 946 -41.04 -0.32 7.77
CA ILE A 946 -40.90 -1.79 7.76
C ILE A 946 -40.80 -2.32 9.21
N LEU A 947 -40.34 -1.47 10.13
CA LEU A 947 -39.91 -1.77 11.49
C LEU A 947 -40.97 -2.10 12.55
N SER A 948 -42.26 -2.27 12.24
CA SER A 948 -43.27 -2.59 13.29
C SER A 948 -43.34 -4.08 13.63
N ASP A 949 -43.29 -4.96 12.62
CA ASP A 949 -43.59 -6.39 12.78
C ASP A 949 -42.64 -7.32 11.99
N SER A 950 -41.76 -6.76 11.14
CA SER A 950 -40.88 -7.54 10.27
C SER A 950 -39.74 -8.20 11.06
N SER A 951 -39.78 -9.53 11.23
CA SER A 951 -38.70 -10.28 11.92
C SER A 951 -37.46 -10.54 11.05
N THR A 952 -37.25 -9.69 10.06
CA THR A 952 -36.13 -9.57 9.12
C THR A 952 -35.18 -8.45 9.55
N LEU A 953 -34.02 -8.31 8.91
CA LEU A 953 -33.05 -7.23 9.20
C LEU A 953 -33.22 -6.06 8.22
N PRO A 954 -33.91 -4.96 8.58
CA PRO A 954 -33.90 -3.76 7.76
C PRO A 954 -32.55 -3.03 7.86
N VAL A 955 -31.92 -2.87 6.70
CA VAL A 955 -30.70 -2.09 6.41
C VAL A 955 -30.61 -0.71 7.07
N GLN A 956 -31.75 -0.13 7.44
CA GLN A 956 -31.90 1.19 8.08
C GLN A 956 -30.99 1.39 9.30
N GLY A 957 -30.61 0.32 10.01
CA GLY A 957 -29.66 0.35 11.13
C GLY A 957 -28.34 1.06 10.82
N LEU A 958 -27.78 0.93 9.61
CA LEU A 958 -26.48 1.54 9.31
C LEU A 958 -26.58 3.05 9.06
N ALA A 959 -27.71 3.53 8.53
CA ALA A 959 -28.00 4.96 8.43
C ALA A 959 -28.24 5.57 9.82
N LEU A 960 -28.95 4.86 10.71
CA LEU A 960 -29.17 5.26 12.10
C LEU A 960 -27.84 5.36 12.88
N VAL A 961 -26.93 4.39 12.72
CA VAL A 961 -25.59 4.45 13.34
C VAL A 961 -24.76 5.58 12.73
N ALA A 962 -24.67 5.67 11.41
CA ALA A 962 -23.76 6.59 10.75
C ALA A 962 -24.18 8.07 10.89
N ALA A 963 -25.48 8.36 10.78
CA ALA A 963 -26.03 9.71 10.91
C ALA A 963 -26.30 10.10 12.37
N GLY A 964 -26.89 9.18 13.15
CA GLY A 964 -27.30 9.43 14.53
C GLY A 964 -26.12 9.81 15.42
N SER A 965 -24.99 9.11 15.29
CA SER A 965 -23.78 9.37 16.08
C SER A 965 -23.07 10.70 15.79
N VAL A 966 -23.56 11.52 14.85
CA VAL A 966 -23.06 12.88 14.56
C VAL A 966 -23.99 13.98 15.11
N LEU A 967 -25.07 13.60 15.80
CA LEU A 967 -25.97 14.50 16.53
C LEU A 967 -25.30 15.01 17.83
N GLY A 968 -24.41 15.99 17.72
CA GLY A 968 -23.83 16.74 18.86
C GLY A 968 -24.70 17.93 19.31
N ARG A 969 -24.66 18.29 20.59
CA ARG A 969 -25.20 19.57 21.08
C ARG A 969 -24.37 20.77 20.61
N VAL A 970 -24.88 21.98 20.82
CA VAL A 970 -24.23 23.26 20.51
C VAL A 970 -24.01 24.11 21.77
N GLY A 971 -24.75 23.89 22.87
CA GLY A 971 -24.39 24.31 24.23
C GLY A 971 -24.36 25.81 24.54
N SER A 972 -24.80 26.67 23.61
CA SER A 972 -25.05 28.09 23.90
C SER A 972 -26.46 28.28 24.48
N PRO A 973 -26.65 29.11 25.53
CA PRO A 973 -27.98 29.45 26.06
C PRO A 973 -28.96 29.97 24.99
N GLU A 974 -28.45 30.73 24.01
CA GLU A 974 -29.23 31.28 22.90
C GLU A 974 -29.74 30.20 21.92
N LYS A 975 -29.17 28.99 22.00
CA LYS A 975 -29.44 27.86 21.10
C LYS A 975 -30.11 26.68 21.82
N ALA A 976 -30.64 26.87 23.03
CA ALA A 976 -31.28 25.82 23.82
C ALA A 976 -32.38 25.04 23.04
N ALA A 977 -33.12 25.70 22.15
CA ALA A 977 -34.12 25.04 21.29
C ALA A 977 -33.51 24.05 20.27
N LEU A 978 -32.29 24.29 19.80
CA LEU A 978 -31.55 23.40 18.89
C LEU A 978 -31.00 22.18 19.64
N ASP A 979 -30.57 22.36 20.90
CA ASP A 979 -30.13 21.26 21.77
C ASP A 979 -31.30 20.35 22.19
N GLN A 980 -32.50 20.92 22.40
CA GLN A 980 -33.73 20.17 22.59
C GLN A 980 -34.07 19.34 21.34
N GLU A 981 -34.03 19.93 20.15
CA GLU A 981 -34.25 19.23 18.88
C GLU A 981 -33.24 18.08 18.68
N VAL A 982 -31.97 18.29 19.01
CA VAL A 982 -30.93 17.25 18.99
C VAL A 982 -31.29 16.09 19.93
N MET A 983 -31.80 16.37 21.14
CA MET A 983 -32.21 15.32 22.09
C MET A 983 -33.40 14.51 21.58
N GLU A 984 -34.34 15.11 20.85
CA GLU A 984 -35.47 14.41 20.21
C GLU A 984 -34.98 13.46 19.10
N TRP A 985 -34.06 13.92 18.23
CA TRP A 985 -33.42 13.06 17.22
C TRP A 985 -32.59 11.93 17.84
N ARG A 986 -31.90 12.17 18.96
CA ARG A 986 -31.19 11.12 19.72
C ARG A 986 -32.16 10.08 20.30
N ALA A 987 -33.29 10.51 20.86
CA ALA A 987 -34.31 9.61 21.39
C ALA A 987 -34.89 8.69 20.28
N PHE A 988 -35.20 9.27 19.11
CA PHE A 988 -35.63 8.51 17.92
C PHE A 988 -34.60 7.45 17.50
N VAL A 989 -33.32 7.82 17.38
CA VAL A 989 -32.26 6.86 17.01
C VAL A 989 -32.14 5.74 18.04
N ARG A 990 -32.20 6.05 19.35
CA ARG A 990 -32.16 5.06 20.44
C ARG A 990 -33.33 4.08 20.37
N GLU A 991 -34.56 4.59 20.20
CA GLU A 991 -35.76 3.76 20.07
C GLU A 991 -35.64 2.78 18.90
N ARG A 992 -35.24 3.27 17.71
CA ARG A 992 -35.06 2.41 16.53
C ARG A 992 -33.96 1.37 16.70
N MET A 993 -32.86 1.68 17.39
CA MET A 993 -31.79 0.71 17.68
C MET A 993 -32.23 -0.37 18.69
N VAL A 994 -33.03 -0.01 19.69
CA VAL A 994 -33.61 -0.98 20.65
C VAL A 994 -34.61 -1.91 19.95
N LEU A 995 -35.51 -1.36 19.12
CA LEU A 995 -36.43 -2.14 18.30
C LEU A 995 -35.67 -3.11 17.37
N LEU A 996 -34.68 -2.61 16.64
CA LEU A 996 -33.85 -3.42 15.73
C LEU A 996 -33.17 -4.59 16.47
N HIS A 997 -32.60 -4.36 17.66
CA HIS A 997 -32.03 -5.43 18.47
C HIS A 997 -33.10 -6.45 18.90
N SER A 998 -34.32 -6.02 19.24
CA SER A 998 -35.39 -6.91 19.70
C SER A 998 -35.92 -7.86 18.61
N PHE A 999 -35.95 -7.42 17.34
CA PHE A 999 -36.35 -8.28 16.21
C PHE A 999 -35.23 -9.20 15.71
N VAL A 1000 -33.97 -8.76 15.83
CA VAL A 1000 -32.81 -9.41 15.18
C VAL A 1000 -32.01 -10.30 16.14
N GLY A 1001 -31.96 -9.98 17.43
CA GLY A 1001 -31.27 -10.76 18.47
C GLY A 1001 -29.73 -10.75 18.40
N LEU A 1002 -29.12 -10.13 17.39
CA LEU A 1002 -27.67 -10.09 17.22
C LEU A 1002 -27.00 -9.10 18.18
N ARG A 1003 -26.07 -9.61 19.01
CA ARG A 1003 -25.11 -8.83 19.83
C ARG A 1003 -24.50 -7.63 19.08
N PRO A 1004 -24.08 -7.78 17.80
CA PRO A 1004 -23.81 -6.68 16.88
C PRO A 1004 -24.62 -5.38 17.05
N VAL A 1005 -25.95 -5.46 17.04
CA VAL A 1005 -26.83 -4.28 17.08
C VAL A 1005 -26.74 -3.59 18.45
N LYS A 1006 -26.52 -4.37 19.52
CA LYS A 1006 -26.29 -3.84 20.87
C LYS A 1006 -24.94 -3.11 20.98
N HIS A 1007 -23.88 -3.63 20.37
CA HIS A 1007 -22.59 -2.93 20.31
C HIS A 1007 -22.69 -1.62 19.51
N ALA A 1008 -23.36 -1.66 18.36
CA ALA A 1008 -23.63 -0.47 17.55
C ALA A 1008 -24.39 0.62 18.33
N ALA A 1009 -25.40 0.26 19.13
CA ALA A 1009 -26.10 1.20 20.00
C ALA A 1009 -25.17 1.84 21.06
N ILE A 1010 -24.31 1.03 21.71
CA ILE A 1010 -23.35 1.53 22.71
C ILE A 1010 -22.35 2.53 22.09
N MET A 1011 -21.90 2.29 20.86
CA MET A 1011 -21.00 3.22 20.15
C MET A 1011 -21.64 4.59 19.86
N ILE A 1012 -22.94 4.64 19.61
CA ILE A 1012 -23.68 5.89 19.38
C ILE A 1012 -23.72 6.73 20.68
N GLU A 1013 -24.03 6.10 21.82
CA GLU A 1013 -24.08 6.78 23.13
C GLU A 1013 -22.69 7.31 23.55
N GLU A 1014 -21.62 6.55 23.31
CA GLU A 1014 -20.23 6.98 23.53
C GLU A 1014 -19.88 8.20 22.64
N ALA A 1015 -20.33 8.22 21.38
CA ALA A 1015 -20.13 9.35 20.47
C ALA A 1015 -20.85 10.62 20.95
N TRP A 1016 -22.12 10.50 21.35
CA TRP A 1016 -22.91 11.59 21.92
C TRP A 1016 -22.28 12.15 23.21
N THR A 1017 -21.86 11.27 24.11
CA THR A 1017 -21.22 11.64 25.39
C THR A 1017 -19.93 12.43 25.16
N ARG A 1018 -19.09 12.00 24.23
CA ARG A 1018 -17.82 12.68 23.90
C ARG A 1018 -18.02 14.00 23.15
N MET A 1019 -18.99 14.08 22.23
CA MET A 1019 -19.31 15.35 21.57
C MET A 1019 -19.81 16.40 22.57
N ASP A 1020 -20.73 16.04 23.46
CA ASP A 1020 -21.26 16.99 24.45
C ASP A 1020 -20.15 17.46 25.43
N ALA A 1021 -19.20 16.60 25.78
CA ALA A 1021 -18.06 16.96 26.62
C ALA A 1021 -17.17 18.06 25.99
N LEU A 1022 -16.91 18.00 24.68
CA LEU A 1022 -16.12 19.03 23.97
C LEU A 1022 -16.81 20.41 24.01
N VAL A 1023 -18.13 20.42 23.86
CA VAL A 1023 -18.95 21.64 23.88
C VAL A 1023 -18.82 22.37 25.23
N TYR A 1024 -18.86 21.64 26.35
CA TYR A 1024 -18.66 22.24 27.67
C TYR A 1024 -17.22 22.73 27.90
N SER A 1025 -16.20 22.04 27.34
CA SER A 1025 -14.80 22.48 27.48
C SER A 1025 -14.46 23.77 26.72
N ASN A 1026 -15.13 24.04 25.59
CA ASN A 1026 -14.83 25.19 24.73
C ASN A 1026 -15.65 26.45 25.08
N SER A 1027 -16.49 26.41 26.12
CA SER A 1027 -17.39 27.50 26.53
C SER A 1027 -16.73 28.76 27.15
N GLY A 1028 -15.39 28.88 27.05
CA GLY A 1028 -14.59 29.92 27.72
C GLY A 1028 -13.76 30.85 26.83
N PHE A 1029 -13.84 30.76 25.50
CA PHE A 1029 -13.04 31.60 24.58
C PHE A 1029 -13.84 32.09 23.35
N GLU A 1030 -13.77 33.39 23.06
CA GLU A 1030 -14.43 34.01 21.91
C GLU A 1030 -13.65 33.78 20.59
N PHE A 1031 -14.03 32.72 19.90
CA PHE A 1031 -14.18 32.61 18.45
C PHE A 1031 -13.17 33.34 17.52
N VAL A 1032 -12.04 32.69 17.20
CA VAL A 1032 -11.37 32.86 15.90
C VAL A 1032 -10.91 31.50 15.34
N GLY A 1033 -11.41 31.12 14.16
CA GLY A 1033 -10.61 30.39 13.16
C GLY A 1033 -10.31 28.90 13.33
N ASN A 1034 -11.20 28.06 13.90
CA ASN A 1034 -11.00 26.61 13.90
C ASN A 1034 -12.28 25.79 13.62
N MET A 1035 -12.83 25.90 12.41
CA MET A 1035 -14.10 25.28 12.00
C MET A 1035 -14.07 23.75 11.74
N LEU A 1036 -12.96 23.07 12.06
CA LEU A 1036 -12.68 21.68 11.64
C LEU A 1036 -12.32 20.69 12.77
N SER A 1037 -12.13 21.15 14.02
CA SER A 1037 -11.71 20.28 15.13
C SER A 1037 -12.87 19.53 15.79
N ASP A 1038 -14.01 20.19 15.98
CA ASP A 1038 -14.97 19.83 17.04
C ASP A 1038 -16.07 18.86 16.57
N SER A 1039 -15.70 17.65 16.16
CA SER A 1039 -16.67 16.55 15.95
C SER A 1039 -16.07 15.16 16.20
N VAL A 1040 -16.61 14.40 17.15
CA VAL A 1040 -16.23 13.00 17.40
C VAL A 1040 -17.03 12.08 16.49
N HIS A 1041 -16.36 11.25 15.70
CA HIS A 1041 -17.01 10.30 14.78
C HIS A 1041 -17.04 8.90 15.40
N TRP A 1042 -18.10 8.11 15.16
CA TRP A 1042 -18.16 6.70 15.58
C TRP A 1042 -16.95 5.87 15.12
N MET A 1043 -16.35 6.19 13.95
CA MET A 1043 -15.12 5.54 13.46
C MET A 1043 -13.90 5.84 14.34
N ASP A 1044 -13.82 7.02 14.95
CA ASP A 1044 -12.72 7.37 15.87
C ASP A 1044 -12.81 6.49 17.14
N ILE A 1045 -14.04 6.21 17.60
CA ILE A 1045 -14.32 5.31 18.74
C ILE A 1045 -14.05 3.85 18.36
N MET A 1046 -14.47 3.37 17.19
CA MET A 1046 -14.15 2.01 16.74
C MET A 1046 -12.64 1.74 16.71
N ILE A 1047 -11.85 2.69 16.21
CA ILE A 1047 -10.37 2.57 16.17
C ILE A 1047 -9.79 2.49 17.58
N GLU A 1048 -10.28 3.30 18.53
CA GLU A 1048 -9.86 3.23 19.94
C GLU A 1048 -10.25 1.90 20.60
N LYS A 1049 -11.49 1.45 20.43
CA LYS A 1049 -12.01 0.19 21.00
C LYS A 1049 -11.52 -1.07 20.26
N ARG A 1050 -10.78 -0.92 19.15
CA ARG A 1050 -10.33 -1.98 18.24
C ARG A 1050 -11.48 -2.85 17.71
N LEU A 1051 -12.57 -2.21 17.30
CA LEU A 1051 -13.71 -2.86 16.67
C LEU A 1051 -13.48 -2.91 15.15
N GLU A 1052 -13.66 -4.08 14.56
CA GLU A 1052 -13.27 -4.33 13.17
C GLU A 1052 -14.42 -3.99 12.19
N THR A 1053 -15.68 -4.21 12.58
CA THR A 1053 -16.86 -3.76 11.83
C THR A 1053 -17.81 -2.89 12.68
N ILE A 1054 -18.72 -2.17 12.03
CA ILE A 1054 -19.82 -1.40 12.67
C ILE A 1054 -20.71 -2.30 13.55
N LEU A 1055 -20.72 -3.60 13.24
CA LEU A 1055 -21.52 -4.64 13.85
C LEU A 1055 -20.68 -5.51 14.82
N GLY A 1056 -19.46 -5.07 15.18
CA GLY A 1056 -18.48 -5.89 15.90
C GLY A 1056 -17.71 -6.75 14.93
#